data_AF-A0A317UVA1-F1
#
_entry.id   AF-A0A317UVA1-F1
#
_cell.length_a   1.000
_cell.length_b   1.000
_cell.length_c   1.000
_cell.angle_alpha   90.00
_cell.angle_beta   90.00
_cell.angle_gamma   90.00
#
_symmetry.space_group_name_H-M   'P 1'
#
loop_
_entity.id
_entity.type
_entity.pdbx_description
1 polymer ?
#
loop_
_entity_poly.entity_id
_entity_poly.type
_entity_poly.pdbx_seq_one_letter_code
_entity_poly.pdbx_strand_id
1 'polypeptide(L)'
;MFRARRYRVLLVFATIFVLAFIHFARSREQGPSAWSAPPPVDRHPASFSPNPPPADETTLKDSAPIDAPPSPPPPSSPESSDQHSEEAKEPSTETLSDARPSTSAEVSNTSSDATGSGNKNEGESGPAQSQLGSEDKGKLVLEAPESTWPHPHWKKMPEQYPLAPEDLIQLPAGQSKVLPKLQADFKDESSADKMKRLERLSTIRSTFEHAWTGYKTSAMGHDEVLPLRGGYRDPFNGWGATLVDGLDTLWLMGLKEEFSLAVDFIKTIDFTTSKKKDIPVFETVIRYMGGLLGAYDISGHKYDVLLEKAVELAEIIMGAFDTPNRMPTLFYKWAPLYTVQPHRADKKAVLAELGSLSVEFTRLAQLTKENKYYDAIARITNALEAYQDNTQLPGLWPMKIDASGCKKTPTHIDHEVPRGKVPVESATSTAPTRPHTTRPAPTDAQSYTEFLVPLDARSLHDDAQPAEYGGVSRQQNYPSSESEYRASFDKQTPDAQCHEGLTSPASESEKYGLGALADSTYEYLPKEYMLLGGLNDQYRTMYEKAIKATKERLLFQPMIKGGRDVRFLSTMTVPKQPGRTKVTYDGDHLSCFVGGMVGIGAKLFGIEGDMDLASKLTDGCVWAYESTKTGIMPEHFSLIPCKNGEKCEWNEETYYKALDPNMQERLARAAARKEEKEKEKAKAKANEYVDPEPEAINSIKKSHAKRERGNWHVIATPPDDIKKTEEEPVETVDEAEEEKAPSHEEFVAARIRNERLPPGVTRLVDRKYLLRPEAIESVFIMYRLTGDEYWREKGWEMFEAVSKYTRTELANSAIEDVTVQTPKPTDEMQSFWLAETLKYFYLLFSDPSVVSLDEYVLNTEAHPFKRPQ
;
A
#
# COMPACT_ATOMS: atom_id res chain seq x y z
N MET A 1 -41.26 -3.64 64.01
CA MET A 1 -42.17 -2.81 63.19
C MET A 1 -41.43 -2.32 61.92
N PHE A 2 -41.14 -3.19 60.94
CA PHE A 2 -40.04 -2.94 59.96
C PHE A 2 -40.40 -2.95 58.46
N ARG A 3 -41.65 -3.18 58.04
CA ARG A 3 -42.01 -3.29 56.60
C ARG A 3 -42.28 -1.96 55.87
N ALA A 4 -42.47 -0.84 56.59
CA ALA A 4 -42.92 0.43 55.98
C ALA A 4 -41.85 1.24 55.23
N ARG A 5 -40.54 1.01 55.44
CA ARG A 5 -39.48 1.84 54.82
C ARG A 5 -39.15 1.49 53.36
N ARG A 6 -39.26 0.21 52.94
CA ARG A 6 -38.86 -0.22 51.58
C ARG A 6 -39.78 0.31 50.46
N TYR A 7 -41.08 0.45 50.73
CA TYR A 7 -42.04 0.93 49.73
C TYR A 7 -41.90 2.41 49.37
N ARG A 8 -41.34 3.26 50.26
CA ARG A 8 -41.13 4.68 49.95
C ARG A 8 -40.09 4.90 48.86
N VAL A 9 -39.02 4.10 48.85
CA VAL A 9 -37.97 4.16 47.82
C VAL A 9 -38.53 3.71 46.46
N LEU A 10 -39.26 2.60 46.42
CA LEU A 10 -39.94 2.12 45.21
C LEU A 10 -40.96 3.13 44.67
N LEU A 11 -41.74 3.79 45.53
CA LEU A 11 -42.66 4.85 45.09
C LEU A 11 -41.94 6.05 44.48
N VAL A 12 -40.81 6.50 45.07
CA VAL A 12 -40.00 7.60 44.51
C VAL A 12 -39.47 7.22 43.13
N PHE A 13 -38.86 6.05 42.97
CA PHE A 13 -38.39 5.59 41.65
C PHE A 13 -39.52 5.42 40.64
N ALA A 14 -40.69 4.91 41.05
CA ALA A 14 -41.86 4.82 40.19
C ALA A 14 -42.36 6.22 39.72
N THR A 15 -42.40 7.21 40.62
CA THR A 15 -42.75 8.58 40.21
C THR A 15 -41.71 9.22 39.29
N ILE A 16 -40.41 8.98 39.51
CA ILE A 16 -39.35 9.47 38.62
C ILE A 16 -39.49 8.83 37.22
N PHE A 17 -39.73 7.51 37.16
CA PHE A 17 -39.90 6.80 35.89
C PHE A 17 -41.14 7.28 35.13
N VAL A 18 -42.28 7.49 35.81
CA VAL A 18 -43.50 8.02 35.20
C VAL A 18 -43.32 9.46 34.73
N LEU A 19 -42.64 10.32 35.48
CA LEU A 19 -42.34 11.69 35.08
C LEU A 19 -41.39 11.74 33.86
N ALA A 20 -40.35 10.90 33.85
CA ALA A 20 -39.45 10.76 32.70
C ALA A 20 -40.20 10.26 31.45
N PHE A 21 -41.11 9.29 31.60
CA PHE A 21 -41.91 8.77 30.50
C PHE A 21 -42.91 9.82 29.97
N ILE A 22 -43.54 10.61 30.84
CA ILE A 22 -44.41 11.74 30.43
C ILE A 22 -43.60 12.84 29.72
N HIS A 23 -42.37 13.11 30.16
CA HIS A 23 -41.49 14.07 29.50
C HIS A 23 -41.08 13.61 28.10
N PHE A 24 -40.63 12.36 27.95
CA PHE A 24 -40.29 11.77 26.65
C PHE A 24 -41.50 11.63 25.72
N ALA A 25 -42.68 11.27 26.24
CA ALA A 25 -43.90 11.19 25.44
C ALA A 25 -44.29 12.57 24.88
N ARG A 26 -44.23 13.63 25.69
CA ARG A 26 -44.50 15.01 25.24
C ARG A 26 -43.44 15.54 24.28
N SER A 27 -42.19 15.09 24.40
CA SER A 27 -41.13 15.42 23.43
C SER A 27 -41.32 14.73 22.07
N ARG A 28 -42.27 13.80 21.93
CA ARG A 28 -42.50 13.01 20.71
C ARG A 28 -43.71 13.48 19.87
N GLU A 29 -44.43 14.50 20.32
CA GLU A 29 -45.58 15.09 19.58
C GLU A 29 -45.17 16.23 18.62
N GLN A 30 -43.86 16.46 18.38
CA GLN A 30 -43.39 17.24 17.24
C GLN A 30 -43.20 16.33 16.02
N GLY A 31 -44.18 16.37 15.11
CA GLY A 31 -44.12 15.68 13.81
C GLY A 31 -43.11 16.30 12.84
N PRO A 32 -42.85 15.64 11.69
CA PRO A 32 -41.79 16.04 10.76
C PRO A 32 -42.11 17.36 10.04
N SER A 33 -41.44 18.44 10.43
CA SER A 33 -41.38 19.67 9.65
C SER A 33 -40.39 19.49 8.49
N ALA A 34 -40.89 19.54 7.25
CA ALA A 34 -40.02 19.49 6.08
C ALA A 34 -39.09 20.71 6.04
N TRP A 35 -37.78 20.48 5.97
CA TRP A 35 -36.78 21.54 5.80
C TRP A 35 -36.65 21.90 4.31
N SER A 36 -37.33 22.96 3.91
CA SER A 36 -37.06 23.65 2.65
C SER A 36 -35.70 24.35 2.72
N ALA A 37 -34.89 24.25 1.66
CA ALA A 37 -33.63 24.98 1.57
C ALA A 37 -33.85 26.51 1.60
N PRO A 38 -33.02 27.29 2.32
CA PRO A 38 -33.08 28.75 2.26
C PRO A 38 -32.58 29.26 0.89
N PRO A 39 -33.08 30.41 0.41
CA PRO A 39 -32.59 31.02 -0.82
C PRO A 39 -31.13 31.51 -0.66
N PRO A 40 -30.37 31.62 -1.76
CA PRO A 40 -28.99 32.11 -1.71
C PRO A 40 -28.94 33.56 -1.20
N VAL A 41 -27.96 33.83 -0.34
CA VAL A 41 -27.68 35.17 0.19
C VAL A 41 -26.47 35.74 -0.54
N ASP A 42 -26.70 36.72 -1.40
CA ASP A 42 -25.62 37.46 -2.05
C ASP A 42 -24.71 38.13 -1.01
N ARG A 43 -23.40 37.88 -1.13
CA ARG A 43 -22.35 38.60 -0.40
C ARG A 43 -21.25 39.00 -1.36
N HIS A 44 -21.28 40.28 -1.76
CA HIS A 44 -20.12 40.91 -2.37
C HIS A 44 -18.91 40.85 -1.41
N PRO A 45 -17.68 40.68 -1.92
CA PRO A 45 -16.49 40.56 -1.09
C PRO A 45 -16.13 41.91 -0.44
N ALA A 46 -16.10 41.95 0.89
CA ALA A 46 -15.46 43.03 1.63
C ALA A 46 -13.94 42.79 1.71
N SER A 47 -13.15 43.79 1.35
CA SER A 47 -11.68 43.70 1.32
C SER A 47 -11.07 43.62 2.73
N PHE A 48 -10.23 42.62 2.98
CA PHE A 48 -9.29 42.62 4.09
C PHE A 48 -7.85 42.61 3.56
N SER A 49 -7.07 43.62 3.93
CA SER A 49 -5.66 43.73 3.55
C SER A 49 -4.78 42.82 4.42
N PRO A 50 -3.81 42.10 3.85
CA PRO A 50 -2.82 41.35 4.62
C PRO A 50 -1.73 42.29 5.15
N ASN A 51 -1.50 42.28 6.47
CA ASN A 51 -0.24 42.72 7.10
C ASN A 51 -0.17 42.10 8.51
N PRO A 52 0.88 41.34 8.86
CA PRO A 52 1.12 40.90 10.23
C PRO A 52 1.63 42.08 11.11
N PRO A 53 1.45 42.02 12.45
CA PRO A 53 2.11 42.97 13.35
C PRO A 53 3.63 42.78 13.35
N PRO A 54 4.43 43.84 13.52
CA PRO A 54 5.90 43.74 13.55
C PRO A 54 6.40 43.12 14.86
N ALA A 55 7.60 42.54 14.79
CA ALA A 55 8.36 42.14 15.97
C ALA A 55 8.99 43.37 16.67
N ASP A 56 9.15 43.29 17.99
CA ASP A 56 9.64 44.39 18.82
C ASP A 56 11.10 44.15 19.24
N GLU A 57 12.02 45.05 18.86
CA GLU A 57 13.45 44.96 19.21
C GLU A 57 13.79 45.89 20.40
N THR A 58 14.31 45.33 21.49
CA THR A 58 14.91 46.12 22.60
C THR A 58 16.28 45.60 23.05
N THR A 59 17.28 45.96 22.23
CA THR A 59 18.64 46.44 22.58
C THR A 59 19.39 45.96 23.86
N LEU A 60 20.66 45.61 23.67
CA LEU A 60 21.61 45.17 24.72
C LEU A 60 22.08 46.26 25.70
N LYS A 61 22.44 45.83 26.93
CA LYS A 61 23.52 46.29 27.83
C LYS A 61 23.43 45.57 29.20
N ASP A 62 24.47 45.26 29.97
CA ASP A 62 25.93 45.19 29.74
C ASP A 62 26.61 44.40 30.90
N SER A 63 27.85 43.93 30.73
CA SER A 63 28.80 43.51 31.80
C SER A 63 28.53 42.27 32.71
N ALA A 64 29.42 41.28 32.52
CA ALA A 64 29.80 40.08 33.29
C ALA A 64 30.33 40.32 34.75
N PRO A 65 30.94 39.35 35.50
CA PRO A 65 31.20 37.90 35.23
C PRO A 65 31.09 36.93 36.48
N ILE A 66 31.48 35.65 36.28
CA ILE A 66 31.90 34.60 37.27
C ILE A 66 30.81 33.95 38.16
N ASP A 67 30.52 32.65 37.98
CA ASP A 67 31.08 31.58 38.85
C ASP A 67 30.95 30.15 38.25
N ALA A 68 31.60 29.15 38.87
CA ALA A 68 31.79 27.78 38.36
C ALA A 68 30.81 26.72 38.95
N PRO A 69 30.59 25.57 38.28
CA PRO A 69 29.61 24.57 38.72
C PRO A 69 30.13 23.65 39.86
N PRO A 70 29.27 23.23 40.80
CA PRO A 70 29.64 22.28 41.86
C PRO A 70 29.61 20.82 41.38
N SER A 71 30.77 20.17 41.40
CA SER A 71 30.93 18.71 41.29
C SER A 71 30.66 17.99 42.64
N PRO A 72 30.44 16.66 42.67
CA PRO A 72 29.70 16.01 43.76
C PRO A 72 30.56 15.53 44.96
N PRO A 73 29.92 15.31 46.14
CA PRO A 73 30.52 14.59 47.27
C PRO A 73 30.43 13.06 47.09
N PRO A 74 31.49 12.28 47.41
CA PRO A 74 31.49 10.81 47.36
C PRO A 74 31.42 10.21 48.81
N PRO A 75 31.91 8.99 49.15
CA PRO A 75 31.07 7.97 49.79
C PRO A 75 31.42 7.61 51.25
N SER A 76 30.52 6.93 51.97
CA SER A 76 30.86 6.24 53.24
C SER A 76 29.89 5.09 53.59
N SER A 77 30.46 3.88 53.75
CA SER A 77 30.01 2.81 54.67
C SER A 77 30.84 2.95 55.98
N PRO A 78 30.79 2.07 57.03
CA PRO A 78 30.12 0.77 57.18
C PRO A 78 29.46 0.58 58.58
N GLU A 79 29.58 -0.63 59.16
CA GLU A 79 29.14 -1.11 60.50
C GLU A 79 27.62 -1.38 60.64
N SER A 80 27.09 -2.57 60.96
CA SER A 80 27.56 -3.91 61.42
C SER A 80 27.62 -4.20 62.92
N SER A 81 26.65 -4.99 63.42
CA SER A 81 26.80 -5.94 64.53
C SER A 81 25.59 -6.89 64.58
N ASP A 82 25.86 -8.21 64.56
CA ASP A 82 25.46 -9.22 65.55
C ASP A 82 23.96 -9.36 65.99
N GLN A 83 23.41 -10.56 66.29
CA GLN A 83 24.03 -11.87 66.55
C GLN A 83 23.01 -13.04 66.47
N HIS A 84 23.52 -14.30 66.47
CA HIS A 84 22.82 -15.57 66.82
C HIS A 84 21.66 -16.08 65.92
N SER A 85 21.37 -17.39 65.82
CA SER A 85 22.21 -18.62 65.74
C SER A 85 21.34 -19.85 65.42
N GLU A 86 21.94 -20.90 64.85
CA GLU A 86 21.41 -22.31 64.78
C GLU A 86 20.11 -22.50 63.95
N GLU A 87 19.74 -23.71 63.48
CA GLU A 87 20.39 -25.04 63.49
C GLU A 87 20.15 -25.73 62.11
N ALA A 88 20.82 -26.85 61.83
CA ALA A 88 20.75 -27.55 60.54
C ALA A 88 19.94 -28.85 60.59
N LYS A 89 19.21 -29.18 59.50
CA LYS A 89 19.04 -30.55 58.96
C LYS A 89 18.22 -30.62 57.65
N GLU A 90 18.92 -30.94 56.56
CA GLU A 90 18.53 -32.06 55.69
C GLU A 90 18.82 -33.40 56.43
N PRO A 91 18.28 -34.59 56.06
CA PRO A 91 18.24 -35.06 54.66
C PRO A 91 17.12 -36.05 54.26
N SER A 92 17.29 -36.61 53.05
CA SER A 92 17.14 -38.04 52.66
C SER A 92 16.08 -38.39 51.60
N THR A 93 16.46 -39.39 50.80
CA THR A 93 15.88 -39.84 49.53
C THR A 93 15.36 -41.29 49.61
N GLU A 94 14.94 -41.85 48.47
CA GLU A 94 14.65 -43.28 48.21
C GLU A 94 13.24 -43.81 48.58
N THR A 95 12.65 -44.82 47.90
CA THR A 95 12.85 -45.40 46.54
C THR A 95 11.56 -46.13 46.05
N LEU A 96 11.45 -46.34 44.73
CA LEU A 96 10.84 -47.49 43.99
C LEU A 96 9.56 -48.20 44.50
N SER A 97 8.55 -48.37 43.62
CA SER A 97 8.25 -49.65 42.90
C SER A 97 6.80 -49.84 42.37
N ASP A 98 6.74 -50.38 41.14
CA ASP A 98 5.86 -51.42 40.59
C ASP A 98 4.33 -51.34 40.27
N ALA A 99 4.05 -51.84 39.06
CA ALA A 99 2.97 -52.77 38.65
C ALA A 99 1.53 -52.27 38.38
N ARG A 100 1.33 -51.89 37.10
CA ARG A 100 0.36 -52.45 36.13
C ARG A 100 -0.58 -53.59 36.61
N PRO A 101 -1.77 -53.69 36.00
CA PRO A 101 -1.95 -54.78 35.01
C PRO A 101 -2.48 -54.30 33.65
N SER A 102 -2.35 -55.17 32.63
CA SER A 102 -2.84 -54.91 31.26
C SER A 102 -3.12 -56.21 30.49
N THR A 103 -4.38 -56.48 30.16
CA THR A 103 -4.85 -57.40 29.10
C THR A 103 -6.21 -56.88 28.61
N SER A 104 -6.59 -56.77 27.33
CA SER A 104 -6.27 -57.47 26.06
C SER A 104 -7.06 -58.76 25.80
N ALA A 105 -8.14 -58.66 25.03
CA ALA A 105 -8.62 -59.70 24.10
C ALA A 105 -9.60 -59.08 23.09
N GLU A 106 -9.48 -59.48 21.82
CA GLU A 106 -10.54 -59.33 20.81
C GLU A 106 -11.56 -60.47 20.97
N VAL A 107 -12.73 -60.34 20.32
CA VAL A 107 -13.30 -61.41 19.46
C VAL A 107 -14.35 -60.78 18.55
N SER A 108 -14.32 -61.14 17.27
CA SER A 108 -15.29 -60.75 16.25
C SER A 108 -16.50 -61.68 16.23
N ASN A 109 -17.61 -61.25 15.62
CA ASN A 109 -18.47 -62.19 14.90
C ASN A 109 -19.30 -61.53 13.79
N THR A 110 -19.59 -62.31 12.75
CA THR A 110 -20.14 -61.87 11.46
C THR A 110 -21.29 -62.74 10.99
N SER A 111 -22.38 -62.12 10.51
CA SER A 111 -23.34 -62.68 9.52
C SER A 111 -24.42 -61.62 9.27
N SER A 112 -24.65 -60.98 8.12
CA SER A 112 -24.77 -61.42 6.71
C SER A 112 -26.23 -61.59 6.25
N ASP A 113 -26.43 -61.43 4.94
CA ASP A 113 -27.62 -61.84 4.15
C ASP A 113 -28.92 -61.00 4.25
N ALA A 114 -29.67 -60.74 3.16
CA ALA A 114 -29.38 -60.99 1.73
C ALA A 114 -30.32 -60.24 0.74
N THR A 115 -29.80 -60.00 -0.48
CA THR A 115 -30.47 -59.98 -1.82
C THR A 115 -31.59 -58.97 -2.20
N GLY A 116 -31.59 -58.57 -3.50
CA GLY A 116 -32.75 -57.98 -4.23
C GLY A 116 -32.46 -56.62 -4.89
N SER A 117 -31.70 -56.53 -5.99
CA SER A 117 -32.12 -56.78 -7.40
C SER A 117 -33.23 -55.82 -7.91
N GLY A 118 -32.93 -55.03 -8.95
CA GLY A 118 -33.88 -54.04 -9.49
C GLY A 118 -33.36 -53.19 -10.67
N ASN A 119 -32.75 -53.80 -11.69
CA ASN A 119 -32.23 -53.07 -12.86
C ASN A 119 -33.26 -52.98 -14.00
N LYS A 120 -33.44 -51.80 -14.61
CA LYS A 120 -34.15 -51.61 -15.89
C LYS A 120 -33.59 -50.43 -16.70
N ASN A 121 -33.28 -50.71 -17.96
CA ASN A 121 -32.95 -49.76 -19.03
C ASN A 121 -34.15 -49.61 -20.00
N GLU A 122 -33.89 -48.94 -21.14
CA GLU A 122 -34.74 -48.72 -22.33
C GLU A 122 -35.68 -47.50 -22.25
N GLY A 123 -35.75 -46.62 -23.25
CA GLY A 123 -35.08 -46.65 -24.57
C GLY A 123 -35.01 -45.29 -25.29
N GLU A 124 -34.38 -45.28 -26.46
CA GLU A 124 -33.94 -44.08 -27.20
C GLU A 124 -35.04 -43.43 -28.06
N SER A 125 -34.95 -42.11 -28.30
CA SER A 125 -35.08 -41.52 -29.65
C SER A 125 -34.77 -40.02 -29.67
N GLY A 126 -34.30 -39.54 -30.83
CA GLY A 126 -34.22 -38.14 -31.25
C GLY A 126 -34.22 -38.10 -32.79
N PRO A 127 -33.80 -37.01 -33.46
CA PRO A 127 -33.59 -35.63 -33.00
C PRO A 127 -34.49 -34.62 -33.75
N ALA A 128 -34.48 -33.34 -33.35
CA ALA A 128 -35.12 -32.26 -34.14
C ALA A 128 -34.32 -30.94 -34.12
N GLN A 129 -34.11 -30.39 -35.32
CA GLN A 129 -33.63 -29.03 -35.64
C GLN A 129 -34.85 -28.07 -35.71
N SER A 130 -34.77 -26.73 -35.64
CA SER A 130 -33.64 -25.79 -35.53
C SER A 130 -34.12 -24.35 -35.24
N GLN A 131 -33.23 -23.52 -34.68
CA GLN A 131 -33.16 -22.05 -34.76
C GLN A 131 -34.26 -21.18 -34.10
N LEU A 132 -34.06 -19.86 -33.90
CA LEU A 132 -32.95 -19.07 -33.32
C LEU A 132 -33.35 -17.57 -33.34
N GLY A 133 -33.10 -16.84 -32.26
CA GLY A 133 -33.05 -15.37 -32.20
C GLY A 133 -32.99 -14.91 -30.73
N SER A 134 -31.89 -14.35 -30.21
CA SER A 134 -31.23 -13.06 -30.50
C SER A 134 -32.09 -11.86 -30.08
N GLU A 135 -31.69 -10.94 -29.21
CA GLU A 135 -30.54 -10.75 -28.29
C GLU A 135 -31.14 -10.04 -27.02
N ASP A 136 -30.47 -9.72 -25.92
CA ASP A 136 -29.07 -9.66 -25.52
C ASP A 136 -28.96 -10.15 -24.05
N LYS A 137 -27.83 -10.73 -23.63
CA LYS A 137 -27.61 -11.13 -22.22
C LYS A 137 -26.16 -10.94 -21.79
N GLY A 138 -26.03 -10.38 -20.59
CA GLY A 138 -24.76 -10.05 -19.95
C GLY A 138 -23.83 -11.25 -19.75
N LYS A 139 -22.57 -10.90 -19.51
CA LYS A 139 -21.43 -11.81 -19.37
C LYS A 139 -21.48 -12.58 -18.05
N LEU A 140 -22.41 -13.55 -17.95
CA LEU A 140 -22.42 -14.56 -16.91
C LEU A 140 -21.03 -15.22 -16.85
N VAL A 141 -20.36 -15.07 -15.71
CA VAL A 141 -19.15 -15.83 -15.42
C VAL A 141 -19.60 -17.27 -15.24
N LEU A 142 -19.33 -18.10 -16.26
CA LEU A 142 -19.44 -19.54 -16.13
C LEU A 142 -18.31 -19.98 -15.19
N GLU A 143 -18.66 -20.18 -13.93
CA GLU A 143 -17.83 -20.93 -13.00
C GLU A 143 -17.50 -22.28 -13.64
N ALA A 144 -16.21 -22.57 -13.78
CA ALA A 144 -15.79 -23.91 -14.18
C ALA A 144 -16.23 -24.87 -13.06
N PRO A 145 -16.76 -26.07 -13.39
CA PRO A 145 -17.18 -27.01 -12.36
C PRO A 145 -16.00 -27.31 -11.44
N GLU A 146 -16.23 -27.19 -10.13
CA GLU A 146 -15.19 -27.37 -9.12
C GLU A 146 -14.47 -28.70 -9.35
N SER A 147 -13.13 -28.65 -9.39
CA SER A 147 -12.35 -29.85 -9.64
C SER A 147 -12.56 -30.84 -8.50
N THR A 148 -13.01 -32.05 -8.80
CA THR A 148 -13.27 -33.14 -7.82
C THR A 148 -12.01 -33.69 -7.13
N TRP A 149 -10.88 -33.00 -7.27
CA TRP A 149 -9.68 -33.22 -6.49
C TRP A 149 -9.79 -32.48 -5.16
N PRO A 150 -9.49 -33.11 -4.02
CA PRO A 150 -9.41 -32.38 -2.75
C PRO A 150 -8.35 -31.28 -2.88
N HIS A 151 -8.68 -30.07 -2.44
CA HIS A 151 -7.70 -28.99 -2.36
C HIS A 151 -6.50 -29.44 -1.51
N PRO A 152 -5.26 -29.11 -1.89
CA PRO A 152 -4.11 -29.45 -1.07
C PRO A 152 -4.22 -28.73 0.28
N HIS A 153 -3.93 -29.44 1.37
CA HIS A 153 -3.72 -28.83 2.68
C HIS A 153 -2.23 -28.95 3.02
N TRP A 154 -1.65 -27.88 3.53
CA TRP A 154 -0.32 -27.83 4.11
C TRP A 154 -0.20 -28.87 5.23
N LYS A 155 1.00 -29.42 5.37
CA LYS A 155 1.36 -30.34 6.45
C LYS A 155 2.78 -30.01 6.89
N LYS A 156 3.04 -30.06 8.19
CA LYS A 156 4.39 -29.89 8.73
C LYS A 156 5.26 -31.05 8.24
N MET A 157 6.13 -30.77 7.27
CA MET A 157 7.14 -31.70 6.77
C MET A 157 8.43 -31.54 7.60
N PRO A 158 9.35 -32.53 7.58
CA PRO A 158 10.70 -32.33 8.10
C PRO A 158 11.42 -31.21 7.33
N GLU A 159 12.07 -30.30 8.04
CA GLU A 159 12.90 -29.24 7.45
C GLU A 159 14.06 -29.85 6.66
N GLN A 160 14.34 -29.32 5.48
CA GLN A 160 15.43 -29.78 4.60
C GLN A 160 16.77 -29.26 5.08
N TYR A 161 16.75 -28.03 5.59
CA TYR A 161 17.79 -27.45 6.41
C TYR A 161 17.17 -27.34 7.81
N PRO A 162 17.52 -28.21 8.78
CA PRO A 162 17.15 -28.02 10.19
C PRO A 162 18.18 -27.15 10.92
N LEU A 163 17.79 -26.47 12.01
CA LEU A 163 18.73 -25.92 13.00
C LEU A 163 18.77 -26.81 14.25
N ALA A 164 19.91 -26.90 14.92
CA ALA A 164 19.95 -27.42 16.28
C ALA A 164 19.37 -26.36 17.25
N PRO A 165 18.72 -26.75 18.37
CA PRO A 165 18.19 -25.79 19.35
C PRO A 165 19.24 -24.80 19.90
N GLU A 166 20.50 -25.22 19.98
CA GLU A 166 21.67 -24.42 20.35
C GLU A 166 22.14 -23.42 19.28
N ASP A 167 21.79 -23.62 18.00
CA ASP A 167 22.12 -22.71 16.89
C ASP A 167 21.10 -21.57 16.75
N LEU A 168 19.95 -21.65 17.44
CA LEU A 168 18.89 -20.65 17.40
C LEU A 168 19.33 -19.35 18.11
N ILE A 169 19.16 -18.22 17.43
CA ILE A 169 19.27 -16.89 18.03
C ILE A 169 18.10 -16.73 19.01
N GLN A 170 18.41 -16.67 20.29
CA GLN A 170 17.40 -16.54 21.35
C GLN A 170 16.82 -15.12 21.37
N LEU A 171 15.53 -14.97 21.70
CA LEU A 171 14.92 -13.68 21.98
C LEU A 171 15.69 -12.95 23.11
N PRO A 172 16.00 -11.64 22.99
CA PRO A 172 16.79 -10.92 23.99
C PRO A 172 16.21 -11.02 25.40
N ALA A 173 16.94 -11.67 26.30
CA ALA A 173 16.55 -11.85 27.70
C ALA A 173 17.15 -10.73 28.57
N GLY A 174 16.30 -10.04 29.33
CA GLY A 174 16.70 -8.97 30.24
C GLY A 174 15.50 -8.22 30.81
N GLN A 175 15.77 -7.23 31.65
CA GLN A 175 14.77 -6.21 32.02
C GLN A 175 14.81 -5.09 30.98
N SER A 176 13.63 -4.67 30.50
CA SER A 176 13.45 -3.57 29.54
C SER A 176 14.23 -2.32 29.95
N LYS A 177 14.92 -1.67 29.00
CA LYS A 177 15.50 -0.34 29.22
C LYS A 177 14.38 0.67 29.49
N VAL A 178 14.63 1.66 30.35
CA VAL A 178 13.73 2.82 30.49
C VAL A 178 13.82 3.66 29.22
N LEU A 179 12.88 3.44 28.30
CA LEU A 179 12.80 4.17 27.04
C LEU A 179 12.26 5.61 27.27
N PRO A 180 12.68 6.61 26.48
CA PRO A 180 12.11 7.96 26.54
C PRO A 180 10.60 7.96 26.32
N LYS A 181 9.90 8.88 27.01
CA LYS A 181 8.48 9.13 26.76
C LYS A 181 8.31 9.72 25.36
N LEU A 182 7.50 9.06 24.54
CA LEU A 182 7.17 9.50 23.19
C LEU A 182 6.03 10.52 23.24
N GLN A 183 4.94 10.20 23.96
CA GLN A 183 3.75 11.06 23.94
C GLN A 183 4.00 12.41 24.62
N ALA A 184 3.30 13.44 24.14
CA ALA A 184 3.28 14.75 24.76
C ALA A 184 2.57 14.74 26.13
N ASP A 185 2.77 15.81 26.89
CA ASP A 185 1.94 16.13 28.06
C ASP A 185 0.74 16.94 27.60
N PHE A 186 -0.35 16.24 27.27
CA PHE A 186 -1.60 16.85 26.80
C PHE A 186 -2.22 17.73 27.89
N LYS A 187 -2.80 18.86 27.46
CA LYS A 187 -3.52 19.80 28.33
C LYS A 187 -4.94 19.31 28.60
N ASP A 188 -5.51 19.72 29.72
CA ASP A 188 -6.94 19.51 30.00
C ASP A 188 -7.80 20.13 28.88
N GLU A 189 -8.65 19.30 28.28
CA GLU A 189 -9.51 19.67 27.15
C GLU A 189 -10.78 20.39 27.64
N SER A 190 -11.14 21.51 27.01
CA SER A 190 -12.36 22.24 27.39
C SER A 190 -13.61 21.43 27.06
N SER A 191 -14.72 21.71 27.74
CA SER A 191 -15.99 21.02 27.47
C SER A 191 -16.49 21.23 26.03
N ALA A 192 -16.15 22.36 25.39
CA ALA A 192 -16.51 22.63 24.00
C ALA A 192 -15.65 21.80 23.02
N ASP A 193 -14.33 21.79 23.22
CA ASP A 193 -13.39 21.04 22.38
C ASP A 193 -13.64 19.53 22.50
N LYS A 194 -13.96 19.06 23.72
CA LYS A 194 -14.35 17.66 23.97
C LYS A 194 -15.63 17.27 23.25
N MET A 195 -16.63 18.16 23.15
CA MET A 195 -17.84 17.90 22.36
C MET A 195 -17.51 17.83 20.87
N LYS A 196 -16.78 18.83 20.33
CA LYS A 196 -16.30 18.85 18.92
C LYS A 196 -15.52 17.56 18.58
N ARG A 197 -14.63 17.13 19.46
CA ARG A 197 -13.83 15.91 19.29
C ARG A 197 -14.68 14.64 19.28
N LEU A 198 -15.63 14.51 20.20
CA LEU A 198 -16.50 13.33 20.27
C LEU A 198 -17.48 13.27 19.08
N GLU A 199 -17.91 14.40 18.54
CA GLU A 199 -18.69 14.50 17.30
C GLU A 199 -17.87 14.01 16.09
N ARG A 200 -16.62 14.47 15.96
CA ARG A 200 -15.66 13.98 14.94
C ARG A 200 -15.43 12.48 15.05
N LEU A 201 -15.12 12.01 16.26
CA LEU A 201 -14.91 10.59 16.58
C LEU A 201 -16.12 9.73 16.19
N SER A 202 -17.34 10.20 16.50
CA SER A 202 -18.60 9.53 16.15
C SER A 202 -18.84 9.50 14.63
N THR A 203 -18.41 10.55 13.91
CA THR A 203 -18.53 10.61 12.45
C THR A 203 -17.59 9.59 11.79
N ILE A 204 -16.34 9.52 12.24
CA ILE A 204 -15.35 8.55 11.74
C ILE A 204 -15.80 7.12 12.00
N ARG A 205 -16.32 6.84 13.22
CA ARG A 205 -16.90 5.54 13.55
C ARG A 205 -18.10 5.20 12.67
N SER A 206 -18.96 6.16 12.32
CA SER A 206 -20.10 5.93 11.41
C SER A 206 -19.62 5.58 9.98
N THR A 207 -18.55 6.21 9.49
CA THR A 207 -17.91 5.82 8.22
C THR A 207 -17.33 4.40 8.28
N PHE A 208 -16.76 3.99 9.41
CA PHE A 208 -16.33 2.60 9.62
C PHE A 208 -17.52 1.62 9.66
N GLU A 209 -18.56 1.90 10.46
CA GLU A 209 -19.77 1.07 10.56
C GLU A 209 -20.42 0.86 9.19
N HIS A 210 -20.43 1.90 8.33
CA HIS A 210 -20.86 1.82 6.93
C HIS A 210 -20.00 0.85 6.11
N ALA A 211 -18.69 1.08 6.04
CA ALA A 211 -17.78 0.27 5.22
C ALA A 211 -17.66 -1.19 5.70
N TRP A 212 -17.65 -1.41 7.02
CA TRP A 212 -17.74 -2.74 7.63
C TRP A 212 -19.07 -3.45 7.30
N THR A 213 -20.19 -2.72 7.30
CA THR A 213 -21.48 -3.29 6.90
C THR A 213 -21.47 -3.71 5.44
N GLY A 214 -20.98 -2.86 4.53
CA GLY A 214 -20.81 -3.20 3.12
C GLY A 214 -19.99 -4.47 2.90
N TYR A 215 -18.79 -4.53 3.50
CA TYR A 215 -17.96 -5.74 3.51
C TYR A 215 -18.74 -6.96 4.04
N LYS A 216 -19.33 -6.86 5.22
CA LYS A 216 -20.08 -7.95 5.87
C LYS A 216 -21.27 -8.45 5.04
N THR A 217 -21.95 -7.59 4.29
CA THR A 217 -23.07 -7.98 3.43
C THR A 217 -22.69 -8.51 2.05
N SER A 218 -21.47 -8.28 1.58
CA SER A 218 -21.09 -8.51 0.18
C SER A 218 -19.83 -9.36 -0.03
N ALA A 219 -18.99 -9.51 1.00
CA ALA A 219 -17.65 -10.09 0.91
C ALA A 219 -17.16 -10.77 2.21
N MET A 220 -18.01 -11.03 3.21
CA MET A 220 -17.59 -11.67 4.46
C MET A 220 -16.90 -13.02 4.23
N GLY A 221 -15.67 -13.16 4.73
CA GLY A 221 -14.81 -14.34 4.53
C GLY A 221 -13.95 -14.31 3.26
N HIS A 222 -14.19 -13.35 2.38
CA HIS A 222 -13.31 -13.01 1.25
C HIS A 222 -12.42 -11.83 1.60
N ASP A 223 -11.32 -11.65 0.89
CA ASP A 223 -10.28 -10.72 1.34
C ASP A 223 -10.77 -9.26 1.31
N GLU A 224 -11.44 -8.85 0.24
CA GLU A 224 -11.81 -7.44 0.01
C GLU A 224 -13.15 -7.31 -0.74
N VAL A 225 -13.88 -6.22 -0.49
CA VAL A 225 -15.20 -5.94 -1.09
C VAL A 225 -15.09 -5.07 -2.35
N LEU A 226 -16.05 -5.25 -3.26
CA LEU A 226 -16.26 -4.42 -4.44
C LEU A 226 -17.34 -3.35 -4.15
N PRO A 227 -16.95 -2.12 -3.76
CA PRO A 227 -17.83 -1.12 -3.14
C PRO A 227 -18.88 -0.48 -4.06
N LEU A 228 -18.89 -0.71 -5.37
CA LEU A 228 -19.94 -0.23 -6.27
C LEU A 228 -20.92 -1.33 -6.67
N ARG A 229 -20.42 -2.50 -7.07
CA ARG A 229 -21.27 -3.60 -7.62
C ARG A 229 -21.54 -4.75 -6.66
N GLY A 230 -20.86 -4.78 -5.51
CA GLY A 230 -20.93 -5.90 -4.57
C GLY A 230 -20.17 -7.15 -5.05
N GLY A 231 -20.09 -8.15 -4.17
CA GLY A 231 -19.12 -9.24 -4.30
C GLY A 231 -17.73 -8.81 -3.81
N TYR A 232 -16.72 -9.59 -4.20
CA TYR A 232 -15.40 -9.57 -3.58
C TYR A 232 -14.25 -9.75 -4.59
N ARG A 233 -13.02 -9.61 -4.09
CA ARG A 233 -11.77 -10.12 -4.70
C ARG A 233 -10.87 -10.74 -3.62
N ASP A 234 -10.03 -11.70 -4.02
CA ASP A 234 -9.17 -12.50 -3.11
C ASP A 234 -7.65 -12.37 -3.44
N PRO A 235 -7.04 -11.17 -3.33
CA PRO A 235 -5.60 -10.98 -3.56
C PRO A 235 -4.69 -11.66 -2.52
N PHE A 236 -5.16 -11.90 -1.29
CA PHE A 236 -4.37 -12.34 -0.14
C PHE A 236 -4.75 -13.75 0.34
N ASN A 237 -5.04 -14.65 -0.62
CA ASN A 237 -5.40 -16.08 -0.50
C ASN A 237 -6.90 -16.42 -0.39
N GLY A 238 -7.78 -15.46 -0.13
CA GLY A 238 -9.19 -15.73 0.18
C GLY A 238 -9.36 -16.28 1.59
N TRP A 239 -8.66 -15.69 2.56
CA TRP A 239 -8.79 -15.98 4.00
C TRP A 239 -9.52 -14.87 4.75
N GLY A 240 -9.82 -13.75 4.10
CA GLY A 240 -10.57 -12.64 4.71
C GLY A 240 -9.68 -11.56 5.30
N ALA A 241 -8.73 -11.01 4.53
CA ALA A 241 -7.90 -9.86 4.95
C ALA A 241 -8.73 -8.76 5.65
N THR A 242 -9.76 -8.19 5.00
CA THR A 242 -10.62 -7.15 5.61
C THR A 242 -11.34 -7.59 6.90
N LEU A 243 -11.61 -8.89 7.08
CA LEU A 243 -12.17 -9.45 8.31
C LEU A 243 -11.14 -9.45 9.45
N VAL A 244 -9.90 -9.87 9.18
CA VAL A 244 -8.83 -9.98 10.18
C VAL A 244 -8.20 -8.62 10.49
N ASP A 245 -7.93 -7.84 9.46
CA ASP A 245 -7.35 -6.49 9.54
C ASP A 245 -8.32 -5.50 10.23
N GLY A 246 -9.64 -5.76 10.15
CA GLY A 246 -10.66 -4.95 10.81
C GLY A 246 -10.83 -5.23 12.32
N LEU A 247 -10.26 -6.30 12.87
CA LEU A 247 -10.53 -6.78 14.24
C LEU A 247 -10.19 -5.75 15.32
N ASP A 248 -8.98 -5.21 15.29
CA ASP A 248 -8.54 -4.30 16.32
C ASP A 248 -9.26 -2.95 16.20
N THR A 249 -9.55 -2.47 14.99
CA THR A 249 -10.40 -1.28 14.77
C THR A 249 -11.81 -1.49 15.30
N LEU A 250 -12.45 -2.64 15.06
CA LEU A 250 -13.76 -3.00 15.64
C LEU A 250 -13.70 -2.89 17.17
N TRP A 251 -12.68 -3.46 17.80
CA TRP A 251 -12.54 -3.37 19.25
C TRP A 251 -12.25 -1.94 19.73
N LEU A 252 -11.34 -1.20 19.10
CA LEU A 252 -10.97 0.17 19.45
C LEU A 252 -12.15 1.14 19.34
N MET A 253 -12.99 0.98 18.32
CA MET A 253 -14.23 1.75 18.12
C MET A 253 -15.37 1.34 19.08
N GLY A 254 -15.19 0.26 19.85
CA GLY A 254 -16.18 -0.23 20.81
C GLY A 254 -17.25 -1.16 20.22
N LEU A 255 -17.06 -1.65 19.00
CA LEU A 255 -17.94 -2.58 18.27
C LEU A 255 -17.75 -4.02 18.77
N LYS A 256 -17.92 -4.26 20.08
CA LYS A 256 -17.58 -5.53 20.73
C LYS A 256 -18.42 -6.73 20.28
N GLU A 257 -19.66 -6.49 19.85
CA GLU A 257 -20.55 -7.52 19.33
C GLU A 257 -20.10 -7.97 17.93
N GLU A 258 -19.87 -7.03 17.02
CA GLU A 258 -19.28 -7.26 15.70
C GLU A 258 -17.90 -7.94 15.78
N PHE A 259 -17.04 -7.49 16.70
CA PHE A 259 -15.76 -8.15 17.01
C PHE A 259 -15.94 -9.62 17.41
N SER A 260 -16.92 -9.92 18.27
CA SER A 260 -17.16 -11.28 18.73
C SER A 260 -17.64 -12.18 17.59
N LEU A 261 -18.50 -11.66 16.70
CA LEU A 261 -18.93 -12.35 15.49
C LEU A 261 -17.77 -12.56 14.50
N ALA A 262 -16.87 -11.60 14.37
CA ALA A 262 -15.65 -11.72 13.56
C ALA A 262 -14.71 -12.81 14.10
N VAL A 263 -14.48 -12.85 15.43
CA VAL A 263 -13.70 -13.91 16.08
C VAL A 263 -14.38 -15.28 15.94
N ASP A 264 -15.71 -15.35 15.96
CA ASP A 264 -16.46 -16.59 15.70
C ASP A 264 -16.31 -17.06 14.24
N PHE A 265 -16.21 -16.15 13.27
CA PHE A 265 -15.90 -16.49 11.87
C PHE A 265 -14.46 -17.00 11.71
N ILE A 266 -13.49 -16.35 12.37
CA ILE A 266 -12.05 -16.69 12.29
C ILE A 266 -11.76 -18.12 12.75
N LYS A 267 -12.55 -18.67 13.68
CA LYS A 267 -12.51 -20.09 14.07
C LYS A 267 -12.70 -21.05 12.89
N THR A 268 -13.37 -20.62 11.83
CA THR A 268 -13.66 -21.43 10.64
C THR A 268 -12.69 -21.23 9.48
N ILE A 269 -11.78 -20.25 9.55
CA ILE A 269 -10.71 -20.08 8.56
C ILE A 269 -9.74 -21.25 8.70
N ASP A 270 -9.41 -21.91 7.58
CA ASP A 270 -8.34 -22.92 7.51
C ASP A 270 -7.16 -22.32 6.75
N PHE A 271 -6.11 -21.91 7.48
CA PHE A 271 -4.91 -21.34 6.85
C PHE A 271 -4.08 -22.40 6.11
N THR A 272 -4.34 -23.70 6.34
CA THR A 272 -3.59 -24.77 5.68
C THR A 272 -3.93 -24.92 4.19
N THR A 273 -4.99 -24.28 3.69
CA THR A 273 -5.42 -24.37 2.29
C THR A 273 -5.65 -22.99 1.67
N SER A 274 -5.37 -22.85 0.38
CA SER A 274 -5.52 -21.60 -0.37
C SER A 274 -5.92 -21.89 -1.83
N LYS A 275 -6.62 -20.95 -2.47
CA LYS A 275 -6.88 -20.98 -3.92
C LYS A 275 -5.66 -20.50 -4.73
N LYS A 276 -4.68 -19.86 -4.09
CA LYS A 276 -3.43 -19.39 -4.71
C LYS A 276 -2.34 -20.45 -4.64
N LYS A 277 -1.42 -20.44 -5.62
CA LYS A 277 -0.29 -21.39 -5.72
C LYS A 277 0.86 -21.03 -4.77
N ASP A 278 0.86 -19.79 -4.30
CA ASP A 278 1.89 -19.14 -3.52
C ASP A 278 1.25 -18.15 -2.53
N ILE A 279 1.83 -18.08 -1.32
CA ILE A 279 1.48 -17.10 -0.29
C ILE A 279 2.44 -15.91 -0.41
N PRO A 280 1.97 -14.66 -0.56
CA PRO A 280 2.80 -13.48 -0.42
C PRO A 280 3.15 -13.30 1.06
N VAL A 281 4.38 -13.59 1.46
CA VAL A 281 4.78 -13.72 2.88
C VAL A 281 4.63 -12.41 3.63
N PHE A 282 5.15 -11.31 3.08
CA PHE A 282 5.04 -9.95 3.64
C PHE A 282 3.59 -9.57 3.95
N GLU A 283 2.75 -9.51 2.92
CA GLU A 283 1.32 -9.18 3.05
C GLU A 283 0.61 -10.09 4.05
N THR A 284 0.96 -11.39 4.07
CA THR A 284 0.32 -12.36 4.97
C THR A 284 0.70 -12.15 6.43
N VAL A 285 1.93 -11.67 6.68
CA VAL A 285 2.45 -11.39 8.01
C VAL A 285 1.90 -10.07 8.52
N ILE A 286 2.02 -8.98 7.77
CA ILE A 286 1.57 -7.65 8.23
C ILE A 286 0.04 -7.59 8.44
N ARG A 287 -0.75 -8.23 7.56
CA ARG A 287 -2.21 -8.29 7.60
C ARG A 287 -2.71 -9.33 8.60
N TYR A 288 -2.65 -10.61 8.26
CA TYR A 288 -3.27 -11.66 9.08
C TYR A 288 -2.57 -11.89 10.41
N MET A 289 -1.23 -12.07 10.42
CA MET A 289 -0.52 -12.26 11.68
C MET A 289 -0.56 -10.99 12.54
N GLY A 290 -0.43 -9.82 11.92
CA GLY A 290 -0.59 -8.53 12.57
C GLY A 290 -1.97 -8.33 13.20
N GLY A 291 -3.04 -8.46 12.44
CA GLY A 291 -4.42 -8.28 12.89
C GLY A 291 -4.79 -9.25 14.02
N LEU A 292 -4.39 -10.52 13.93
CA LEU A 292 -4.61 -11.52 14.99
C LEU A 292 -3.86 -11.15 16.29
N LEU A 293 -2.56 -10.83 16.21
CA LEU A 293 -1.73 -10.49 17.37
C LEU A 293 -2.13 -9.14 17.99
N GLY A 294 -2.41 -8.14 17.16
CA GLY A 294 -2.90 -6.82 17.56
C GLY A 294 -4.22 -6.94 18.31
N ALA A 295 -5.21 -7.63 17.72
CA ALA A 295 -6.50 -7.91 18.34
C ALA A 295 -6.37 -8.70 19.66
N TYR A 296 -5.45 -9.66 19.75
CA TYR A 296 -5.17 -10.39 20.99
C TYR A 296 -4.67 -9.44 22.09
N ASP A 297 -3.69 -8.58 21.81
CA ASP A 297 -3.12 -7.63 22.77
C ASP A 297 -4.14 -6.58 23.25
N ILE A 298 -4.83 -5.89 22.34
CA ILE A 298 -5.81 -4.85 22.71
C ILE A 298 -7.12 -5.40 23.28
N SER A 299 -7.46 -6.67 23.02
CA SER A 299 -8.55 -7.34 23.75
C SER A 299 -8.18 -7.57 25.22
N GLY A 300 -6.89 -7.57 25.55
CA GLY A 300 -6.33 -7.91 26.85
C GLY A 300 -6.23 -9.42 27.05
N HIS A 301 -5.78 -10.15 26.02
CA HIS A 301 -5.55 -11.60 26.03
C HIS A 301 -6.79 -12.41 26.40
N LYS A 302 -7.97 -12.03 25.87
CA LYS A 302 -9.27 -12.64 26.21
C LYS A 302 -9.77 -13.71 25.24
N TYR A 303 -9.12 -13.84 24.09
CA TYR A 303 -9.57 -14.67 22.98
C TYR A 303 -8.38 -15.49 22.45
N ASP A 304 -8.03 -16.55 23.17
CA ASP A 304 -6.83 -17.37 22.91
C ASP A 304 -6.75 -17.87 21.46
N VAL A 305 -7.90 -18.12 20.83
CA VAL A 305 -7.98 -18.51 19.41
C VAL A 305 -7.32 -17.53 18.43
N LEU A 306 -7.18 -16.26 18.79
CA LEU A 306 -6.42 -15.29 17.98
C LEU A 306 -4.93 -15.64 17.96
N LEU A 307 -4.37 -16.01 19.12
CA LEU A 307 -2.98 -16.47 19.22
C LEU A 307 -2.81 -17.88 18.65
N GLU A 308 -3.78 -18.79 18.85
CA GLU A 308 -3.77 -20.12 18.21
C GLU A 308 -3.73 -20.01 16.68
N LYS A 309 -4.54 -19.11 16.09
CA LYS A 309 -4.57 -18.85 14.65
C LYS A 309 -3.31 -18.14 14.14
N ALA A 310 -2.72 -17.23 14.93
CA ALA A 310 -1.44 -16.63 14.60
C ALA A 310 -0.31 -17.67 14.59
N VAL A 311 -0.33 -18.64 15.52
CA VAL A 311 0.62 -19.78 15.55
C VAL A 311 0.37 -20.74 14.38
N GLU A 312 -0.88 -21.09 14.06
CA GLU A 312 -1.23 -21.92 12.89
C GLU A 312 -0.65 -21.33 11.60
N LEU A 313 -0.86 -20.03 11.38
CA LEU A 313 -0.33 -19.32 10.23
C LEU A 313 1.21 -19.24 10.27
N ALA A 314 1.81 -18.96 11.42
CA ALA A 314 3.25 -18.87 11.56
C ALA A 314 3.97 -20.20 11.28
N GLU A 315 3.42 -21.34 11.70
CA GLU A 315 3.99 -22.65 11.39
C GLU A 315 4.03 -22.93 9.88
N ILE A 316 3.05 -22.41 9.12
CA ILE A 316 3.02 -22.48 7.66
C ILE A 316 4.10 -21.56 7.05
N ILE A 317 4.16 -20.30 7.52
CA ILE A 317 5.10 -19.29 7.00
C ILE A 317 6.56 -19.59 7.36
N MET A 318 6.85 -20.22 8.51
CA MET A 318 8.20 -20.69 8.87
C MET A 318 8.79 -21.61 7.79
N GLY A 319 7.95 -22.37 7.07
CA GLY A 319 8.37 -23.19 5.94
C GLY A 319 8.95 -22.41 4.76
N ALA A 320 8.77 -21.08 4.67
CA ALA A 320 9.37 -20.21 3.67
C ALA A 320 10.86 -19.89 3.96
N PHE A 321 11.30 -20.09 5.21
CA PHE A 321 12.67 -19.89 5.71
C PHE A 321 13.51 -21.18 5.69
N ASP A 322 12.97 -22.28 5.16
CA ASP A 322 13.68 -23.56 4.96
C ASP A 322 14.58 -23.50 3.71
N THR A 323 15.55 -22.58 3.77
CA THR A 323 16.50 -22.27 2.69
C THR A 323 17.95 -22.35 3.20
N PRO A 324 18.95 -22.55 2.31
CA PRO A 324 20.36 -22.73 2.71
C PRO A 324 20.96 -21.60 3.57
N ASN A 325 20.45 -20.37 3.47
CA ASN A 325 20.94 -19.21 4.21
C ASN A 325 19.88 -18.57 5.14
N ARG A 326 18.75 -19.25 5.38
CA ARG A 326 17.61 -18.76 6.20
C ARG A 326 16.97 -17.45 5.76
N MET A 327 17.25 -16.96 4.55
CA MET A 327 16.45 -15.89 3.97
C MET A 327 15.13 -16.50 3.46
N PRO A 328 13.98 -15.80 3.59
CA PRO A 328 12.70 -16.32 3.15
C PRO A 328 12.58 -16.36 1.61
N THR A 329 11.73 -17.24 1.11
CA THR A 329 11.07 -17.04 -0.19
C THR A 329 9.87 -16.10 0.00
N LEU A 330 9.80 -15.01 -0.76
CA LEU A 330 8.78 -13.98 -0.54
C LEU A 330 7.39 -14.40 -1.07
N PHE A 331 7.37 -15.32 -2.04
CA PHE A 331 6.17 -15.94 -2.61
C PHE A 331 6.22 -17.45 -2.35
N TYR A 332 5.76 -17.87 -1.17
CA TYR A 332 5.98 -19.21 -0.64
C TYR A 332 5.01 -20.26 -1.20
N LYS A 333 5.56 -21.32 -1.81
CA LYS A 333 4.81 -22.45 -2.37
C LYS A 333 4.49 -23.48 -1.29
N TRP A 334 3.44 -23.17 -0.54
CA TRP A 334 2.97 -23.87 0.65
C TRP A 334 2.45 -25.31 0.44
N ALA A 335 1.96 -25.66 -0.75
CA ALA A 335 1.34 -26.97 -0.96
C ALA A 335 2.39 -28.11 -0.83
N PRO A 336 2.07 -29.27 -0.19
CA PRO A 336 3.06 -30.31 0.13
C PRO A 336 3.88 -30.87 -1.04
N LEU A 337 3.38 -30.74 -2.28
CA LEU A 337 4.08 -31.13 -3.49
C LEU A 337 5.33 -30.28 -3.78
N TYR A 338 5.38 -29.05 -3.25
CA TYR A 338 6.50 -28.13 -3.38
C TYR A 338 7.39 -28.08 -2.13
N THR A 339 6.83 -28.20 -0.92
CA THR A 339 7.62 -28.14 0.33
C THR A 339 8.57 -29.33 0.53
N VAL A 340 8.31 -30.45 -0.15
CA VAL A 340 9.25 -31.58 -0.27
C VAL A 340 10.44 -31.32 -1.20
N GLN A 341 10.54 -30.14 -1.84
CA GLN A 341 11.67 -29.75 -2.69
C GLN A 341 12.56 -28.69 -2.03
N PRO A 342 13.91 -28.81 -2.11
CA PRO A 342 14.79 -27.76 -1.63
C PRO A 342 14.50 -26.46 -2.39
N HIS A 343 14.29 -25.38 -1.64
CA HIS A 343 14.00 -24.06 -2.21
C HIS A 343 14.90 -23.00 -1.59
N ARG A 344 14.81 -21.78 -2.11
CA ARG A 344 15.87 -20.79 -1.97
C ARG A 344 15.34 -19.37 -2.16
N ALA A 345 15.79 -18.46 -1.30
CA ALA A 345 15.40 -17.05 -1.30
C ALA A 345 15.64 -16.31 -2.63
N ASP A 346 14.96 -15.18 -2.78
CA ASP A 346 14.84 -14.48 -4.05
C ASP A 346 16.08 -13.68 -4.47
N LYS A 347 16.43 -13.81 -5.77
CA LYS A 347 17.55 -13.08 -6.43
C LYS A 347 17.25 -11.60 -6.73
N LYS A 348 16.02 -11.18 -6.45
CA LYS A 348 15.48 -9.83 -6.59
C LYS A 348 14.43 -9.57 -5.50
N ALA A 349 14.71 -10.01 -4.29
CA ALA A 349 13.91 -9.72 -3.11
C ALA A 349 13.63 -8.21 -3.02
N VAL A 350 12.39 -7.84 -2.75
CA VAL A 350 12.04 -6.44 -2.42
C VAL A 350 12.51 -6.16 -1.00
N LEU A 351 13.04 -4.96 -0.75
CA LEU A 351 13.60 -4.63 0.57
C LEU A 351 12.50 -4.66 1.64
N ALA A 352 11.39 -3.95 1.42
CA ALA A 352 10.20 -3.95 2.28
C ALA A 352 9.74 -5.37 2.61
N GLU A 353 9.45 -6.19 1.59
CA GLU A 353 8.96 -7.56 1.76
C GLU A 353 9.89 -8.47 2.59
N LEU A 354 11.19 -8.16 2.62
CA LEU A 354 12.21 -8.91 3.37
C LEU A 354 12.39 -8.39 4.80
N GLY A 355 12.51 -7.07 5.00
CA GLY A 355 12.81 -6.49 6.31
C GLY A 355 11.58 -6.34 7.21
N SER A 356 10.39 -6.21 6.64
CA SER A 356 9.16 -5.86 7.34
C SER A 356 8.39 -7.07 7.86
N LEU A 357 9.11 -7.99 8.50
CA LEU A 357 8.58 -9.21 9.14
C LEU A 357 8.89 -9.27 10.64
N SER A 358 9.76 -8.37 11.15
CA SER A 358 10.33 -8.51 12.50
C SER A 358 9.32 -8.32 13.61
N VAL A 359 8.48 -7.27 13.51
CA VAL A 359 7.63 -6.79 14.60
C VAL A 359 6.57 -7.84 14.96
N GLU A 360 6.04 -8.56 13.97
CA GLU A 360 5.09 -9.67 14.12
C GLU A 360 5.76 -10.92 14.70
N PHE A 361 6.87 -11.36 14.12
CA PHE A 361 7.56 -12.59 14.54
C PHE A 361 8.22 -12.43 15.92
N THR A 362 8.76 -11.25 16.24
CA THR A 362 9.17 -10.89 17.61
C THR A 362 7.99 -10.90 18.56
N ARG A 363 6.83 -10.34 18.18
CA ARG A 363 5.67 -10.35 19.08
C ARG A 363 5.15 -11.77 19.33
N LEU A 364 5.13 -12.61 18.29
CA LEU A 364 4.80 -14.02 18.40
C LEU A 364 5.78 -14.77 19.30
N ALA A 365 7.10 -14.55 19.15
CA ALA A 365 8.13 -15.11 20.03
C ALA A 365 7.94 -14.65 21.50
N GLN A 366 7.61 -13.38 21.72
CA GLN A 366 7.35 -12.83 23.05
C GLN A 366 6.13 -13.47 23.73
N LEU A 367 5.08 -13.83 22.99
CA LEU A 367 3.87 -14.44 23.53
C LEU A 367 4.02 -15.96 23.71
N THR A 368 4.52 -16.66 22.68
CA THR A 368 4.68 -18.14 22.66
C THR A 368 5.88 -18.65 23.47
N LYS A 369 6.91 -17.82 23.64
CA LYS A 369 8.26 -18.17 24.12
C LYS A 369 9.06 -19.09 23.19
N GLU A 370 8.63 -19.25 21.93
CA GLU A 370 9.36 -20.04 20.94
C GLU A 370 10.38 -19.18 20.17
N ASN A 371 11.66 -19.35 20.49
CA ASN A 371 12.76 -18.57 19.89
C ASN A 371 12.94 -18.76 18.37
N LYS A 372 12.41 -19.84 17.78
CA LYS A 372 12.45 -20.09 16.32
C LYS A 372 11.85 -18.93 15.49
N TYR A 373 10.83 -18.25 16.03
CA TYR A 373 10.18 -17.12 15.37
C TYR A 373 11.08 -15.88 15.38
N TYR A 374 11.78 -15.62 16.48
CA TYR A 374 12.77 -14.55 16.57
C TYR A 374 14.02 -14.83 15.73
N ASP A 375 14.50 -16.08 15.73
CA ASP A 375 15.67 -16.52 14.95
C ASP A 375 15.54 -16.18 13.47
N ALA A 376 14.38 -16.47 12.87
CA ALA A 376 14.08 -16.21 11.47
C ALA A 376 14.32 -14.74 11.08
N ILE A 377 13.81 -13.79 11.88
CA ILE A 377 13.92 -12.36 11.61
C ILE A 377 15.24 -11.75 12.10
N ALA A 378 15.88 -12.34 13.12
CA ALA A 378 17.19 -11.92 13.60
C ALA A 378 18.28 -12.24 12.56
N ARG A 379 18.16 -13.34 11.82
CA ARG A 379 19.05 -13.66 10.69
C ARG A 379 18.92 -12.64 9.55
N ILE A 380 17.70 -12.21 9.20
CA ILE A 380 17.48 -11.13 8.23
C ILE A 380 18.13 -9.83 8.74
N THR A 381 17.88 -9.47 10.00
CA THR A 381 18.43 -8.25 10.64
C THR A 381 19.95 -8.22 10.58
N ASN A 382 20.62 -9.31 10.96
CA ASN A 382 22.08 -9.44 10.89
C ASN A 382 22.61 -9.31 9.46
N ALA A 383 21.89 -9.85 8.47
CA ALA A 383 22.28 -9.79 7.07
C ALA A 383 22.04 -8.40 6.43
N LEU A 384 21.04 -7.65 6.90
CA LEU A 384 20.83 -6.24 6.57
C LEU A 384 21.95 -5.36 7.14
N GLU A 385 22.25 -5.46 8.43
CA GLU A 385 23.32 -4.67 9.07
C GLU A 385 24.67 -4.88 8.37
N ALA A 386 25.06 -6.14 8.15
CA ALA A 386 26.32 -6.49 7.48
C ALA A 386 26.42 -5.95 6.04
N TYR A 387 25.29 -5.75 5.36
CA TYR A 387 25.26 -5.20 4.00
C TYR A 387 25.18 -3.66 3.97
N GLN A 388 24.65 -3.00 5.01
CA GLN A 388 24.30 -1.57 5.01
C GLN A 388 25.46 -0.62 4.67
N ASP A 389 26.67 -0.92 5.15
CA ASP A 389 27.87 -0.10 4.88
C ASP A 389 28.55 -0.47 3.54
N ASN A 390 28.14 -1.58 2.93
CA ASN A 390 28.74 -2.19 1.74
C ASN A 390 27.90 -2.01 0.45
N THR A 391 26.89 -1.13 0.48
CA THR A 391 26.05 -0.80 -0.67
C THR A 391 26.70 0.30 -1.54
N GLN A 392 26.12 0.63 -2.70
CA GLN A 392 26.58 1.79 -3.49
C GLN A 392 26.21 3.14 -2.86
N LEU A 393 25.36 3.16 -1.82
CA LEU A 393 24.99 4.36 -1.07
C LEU A 393 25.02 4.05 0.44
N PRO A 394 26.23 3.91 1.03
CA PRO A 394 26.40 3.39 2.39
C PRO A 394 25.53 4.09 3.44
N GLY A 395 24.94 3.28 4.32
CA GLY A 395 23.88 3.69 5.25
C GLY A 395 22.46 3.39 4.74
N LEU A 396 22.28 3.19 3.44
CA LEU A 396 20.99 2.80 2.83
C LEU A 396 21.12 1.49 2.06
N TRP A 397 20.03 0.75 1.99
CA TRP A 397 19.89 -0.45 1.16
C TRP A 397 19.19 -0.14 -0.17
N PRO A 398 19.53 -0.86 -1.25
CA PRO A 398 18.80 -0.74 -2.50
C PRO A 398 17.40 -1.36 -2.38
N MET A 399 16.40 -0.77 -3.04
CA MET A 399 14.99 -1.20 -3.06
C MET A 399 14.77 -2.66 -3.50
N LYS A 400 15.76 -3.29 -4.16
CA LYS A 400 15.78 -4.72 -4.48
C LYS A 400 17.16 -5.31 -4.20
N ILE A 401 17.20 -6.50 -3.62
CA ILE A 401 18.38 -7.20 -3.10
C ILE A 401 18.45 -8.62 -3.71
N ASP A 402 19.66 -9.19 -3.85
CA ASP A 402 19.83 -10.63 -4.01
C ASP A 402 20.00 -11.27 -2.62
N ALA A 403 18.92 -11.84 -2.10
CA ALA A 403 18.89 -12.52 -0.81
C ALA A 403 19.28 -14.01 -0.92
N SER A 404 19.60 -14.48 -2.13
CA SER A 404 19.66 -15.91 -2.44
C SER A 404 20.98 -16.61 -2.07
N GLY A 405 21.98 -15.89 -1.55
CA GLY A 405 23.14 -16.49 -0.87
C GLY A 405 24.15 -17.31 -1.69
N CYS A 406 24.05 -17.40 -3.02
CA CYS A 406 25.21 -17.81 -3.84
C CYS A 406 25.92 -16.57 -4.37
N LYS A 407 27.20 -16.36 -4.05
CA LYS A 407 28.08 -15.57 -4.91
C LYS A 407 28.09 -16.16 -6.32
N LYS A 408 28.10 -15.29 -7.33
CA LYS A 408 28.61 -15.68 -8.64
C LYS A 408 30.13 -15.78 -8.50
N THR A 409 30.68 -16.99 -8.55
CA THR A 409 32.12 -17.18 -8.76
C THR A 409 32.50 -16.41 -10.03
N PRO A 410 33.47 -15.49 -10.00
CA PRO A 410 33.98 -14.89 -11.22
C PRO A 410 34.52 -16.03 -12.09
N THR A 411 33.99 -16.17 -13.31
CA THR A 411 34.49 -17.17 -14.25
C THR A 411 35.88 -16.76 -14.70
N HIS A 412 36.89 -17.28 -14.02
CA HIS A 412 38.28 -17.27 -14.47
C HIS A 412 38.36 -18.02 -15.80
N ILE A 413 38.26 -17.26 -16.90
CA ILE A 413 38.60 -17.75 -18.23
C ILE A 413 40.12 -17.65 -18.34
N ASP A 414 40.80 -18.62 -17.73
CA ASP A 414 42.25 -18.75 -17.79
C ASP A 414 42.66 -19.15 -19.22
N HIS A 415 42.83 -18.15 -20.07
CA HIS A 415 43.24 -18.27 -21.47
C HIS A 415 44.55 -17.52 -21.73
N GLU A 416 45.58 -17.87 -20.98
CA GLU A 416 46.96 -17.69 -21.45
C GLU A 416 47.24 -18.65 -22.63
N VAL A 417 46.92 -18.20 -23.84
CA VAL A 417 47.45 -18.80 -25.09
C VAL A 417 48.00 -17.68 -25.99
N PRO A 418 49.25 -17.77 -26.51
CA PRO A 418 49.90 -16.63 -27.16
C PRO A 418 49.29 -16.20 -28.50
N ARG A 419 49.46 -14.92 -28.85
CA ARG A 419 49.09 -14.35 -30.17
C ARG A 419 49.80 -15.09 -31.31
N GLY A 420 49.05 -15.71 -32.23
CA GLY A 420 49.62 -16.62 -33.24
C GLY A 420 48.94 -16.66 -34.61
N LYS A 421 48.92 -15.53 -35.34
CA LYS A 421 48.60 -15.39 -36.79
C LYS A 421 47.16 -15.66 -37.25
N VAL A 422 46.75 -14.89 -38.27
CA VAL A 422 45.44 -14.90 -38.95
C VAL A 422 45.49 -15.87 -40.16
N PRO A 423 44.33 -16.32 -40.70
CA PRO A 423 43.78 -15.64 -41.88
C PRO A 423 42.31 -15.18 -41.71
N VAL A 424 41.94 -14.15 -42.47
CA VAL A 424 40.56 -13.68 -42.62
C VAL A 424 39.90 -14.45 -43.76
N GLU A 425 38.68 -14.94 -43.56
CA GLU A 425 37.75 -15.18 -44.67
C GLU A 425 36.32 -14.86 -44.22
N SER A 426 35.45 -14.50 -45.17
CA SER A 426 34.21 -13.76 -44.89
C SER A 426 32.97 -14.50 -45.39
N ALA A 427 31.94 -14.59 -44.55
CA ALA A 427 30.62 -15.09 -44.92
C ALA A 427 29.52 -14.29 -44.20
N THR A 428 28.85 -13.41 -44.94
CA THR A 428 27.70 -12.65 -44.47
C THR A 428 26.44 -13.51 -44.34
N SER A 429 25.62 -13.24 -43.32
CA SER A 429 24.18 -13.54 -43.37
C SER A 429 23.41 -12.49 -42.58
N THR A 430 22.47 -11.81 -43.24
CA THR A 430 21.66 -10.73 -42.68
C THR A 430 20.30 -11.24 -42.22
N ALA A 431 19.91 -10.87 -40.99
CA ALA A 431 18.53 -10.97 -40.52
C ALA A 431 17.85 -9.59 -40.57
N PRO A 432 16.55 -9.48 -40.91
CA PRO A 432 15.94 -8.20 -41.27
C PRO A 432 15.49 -7.36 -40.07
N THR A 433 15.92 -6.09 -40.03
CA THR A 433 15.40 -5.07 -39.12
C THR A 433 13.94 -4.74 -39.45
N ARG A 434 13.04 -4.79 -38.46
CA ARG A 434 11.69 -4.23 -38.59
C ARG A 434 11.71 -2.73 -38.28
N PRO A 435 11.03 -1.87 -39.06
CA PRO A 435 10.92 -0.45 -38.74
C PRO A 435 9.95 -0.24 -37.55
N HIS A 436 10.41 0.45 -36.50
CA HIS A 436 9.51 0.96 -35.47
C HIS A 436 8.82 2.24 -35.97
N THR A 437 7.51 2.18 -36.21
CA THR A 437 6.68 3.33 -36.59
C THR A 437 6.36 4.21 -35.38
N THR A 438 7.35 4.97 -34.89
CA THR A 438 7.13 6.00 -33.87
C THR A 438 6.22 7.11 -34.41
N ARG A 439 4.99 7.20 -33.91
CA ARG A 439 4.11 8.35 -34.19
C ARG A 439 4.76 9.64 -33.67
N PRO A 440 4.82 10.73 -34.45
CA PRO A 440 5.37 11.99 -33.97
C PRO A 440 4.39 12.65 -32.97
N ALA A 441 4.92 13.34 -31.97
CA ALA A 441 4.11 14.01 -30.94
C ALA A 441 3.26 15.17 -31.52
N PRO A 442 2.13 15.54 -30.88
CA PRO A 442 1.36 16.74 -31.23
C PRO A 442 2.20 18.03 -31.19
N THR A 443 1.76 19.10 -31.87
CA THR A 443 2.52 20.37 -31.98
C THR A 443 1.78 21.63 -31.54
N ASP A 444 0.49 21.54 -31.26
CA ASP A 444 -0.39 22.63 -30.84
C ASP A 444 -1.26 22.16 -29.66
N ALA A 445 -1.94 23.09 -28.99
CA ALA A 445 -2.72 22.80 -27.78
C ALA A 445 -4.02 22.01 -28.04
N GLN A 446 -4.53 22.02 -29.28
CA GLN A 446 -5.83 21.47 -29.65
C GLN A 446 -5.69 20.01 -30.10
N SER A 447 -4.73 19.71 -30.97
CA SER A 447 -4.32 18.33 -31.30
C SER A 447 -3.71 17.59 -30.10
N TYR A 448 -3.11 18.30 -29.13
CA TYR A 448 -2.74 17.70 -27.85
C TYR A 448 -3.96 17.31 -27.00
N THR A 449 -5.07 18.05 -27.11
CA THR A 449 -6.33 17.72 -26.44
C THR A 449 -7.02 16.53 -27.11
N GLU A 450 -6.97 16.42 -28.45
CA GLU A 450 -7.47 15.24 -29.18
C GLU A 450 -6.60 13.99 -28.99
N PHE A 451 -5.28 14.14 -28.88
CA PHE A 451 -4.37 13.07 -28.43
C PHE A 451 -4.67 12.61 -26.99
N LEU A 452 -5.33 13.48 -26.21
CA LEU A 452 -5.95 13.22 -24.90
C LEU A 452 -7.12 12.21 -24.90
N VAL A 453 -7.77 11.99 -26.05
CA VAL A 453 -8.98 11.16 -26.15
C VAL A 453 -8.62 9.67 -26.19
N PRO A 454 -9.20 8.80 -25.34
CA PRO A 454 -8.77 7.40 -25.25
C PRO A 454 -9.01 6.60 -26.53
N LEU A 455 -7.92 6.13 -27.15
CA LEU A 455 -7.92 5.01 -28.09
C LEU A 455 -7.36 3.77 -27.38
N ASP A 456 -7.96 2.61 -27.65
CA ASP A 456 -7.87 1.39 -26.83
C ASP A 456 -6.50 1.03 -26.23
N ALA A 457 -6.56 0.65 -24.96
CA ALA A 457 -5.41 0.30 -24.12
C ALA A 457 -4.48 -0.74 -24.76
N ARG A 458 -3.17 -0.41 -24.81
CA ARG A 458 -2.07 -1.39 -24.99
C ARG A 458 -0.75 -0.85 -24.45
N SER A 459 -0.27 -1.51 -23.39
CA SER A 459 1.10 -1.42 -22.85
C SER A 459 1.55 -0.03 -22.41
N LEU A 460 0.99 0.44 -21.30
CA LEU A 460 1.74 1.33 -20.40
C LEU A 460 2.88 0.54 -19.72
N HIS A 461 3.74 1.24 -18.99
CA HIS A 461 4.83 0.63 -18.22
C HIS A 461 4.54 0.75 -16.72
N ASP A 462 4.12 -0.36 -16.13
CA ASP A 462 3.79 -0.48 -14.72
C ASP A 462 5.05 -0.59 -13.85
N ASP A 463 5.31 0.46 -13.07
CA ASP A 463 6.43 0.52 -12.10
C ASP A 463 6.00 1.37 -10.86
N ALA A 464 4.69 1.42 -10.57
CA ALA A 464 4.03 2.08 -9.42
C ALA A 464 2.59 1.54 -9.14
N GLN A 465 2.42 0.22 -9.22
CA GLN A 465 1.13 -0.45 -8.92
C GLN A 465 1.06 -0.82 -7.41
N PRO A 466 -0.10 -0.75 -6.74
CA PRO A 466 -0.34 -1.64 -5.60
C PRO A 466 -0.17 -3.08 -6.10
N ALA A 467 0.52 -3.94 -5.34
CA ALA A 467 1.11 -5.20 -5.82
C ALA A 467 0.23 -5.90 -6.87
N GLU A 468 0.66 -5.93 -8.14
CA GLU A 468 -0.25 -6.14 -9.26
C GLU A 468 -0.65 -7.62 -9.40
N TYR A 469 -1.65 -8.04 -8.61
CA TYR A 469 -2.20 -9.39 -8.64
C TYR A 469 -2.99 -9.71 -9.92
N GLY A 470 -3.02 -8.79 -10.88
CA GLY A 470 -3.51 -8.95 -12.26
C GLY A 470 -2.68 -9.88 -13.14
N GLY A 471 -2.01 -10.88 -12.57
CA GLY A 471 -1.34 -11.95 -13.31
C GLY A 471 -2.34 -12.62 -14.25
N VAL A 472 -2.16 -12.39 -15.56
CA VAL A 472 -3.18 -12.63 -16.61
C VAL A 472 -3.96 -13.92 -16.40
N SER A 473 -5.29 -13.80 -16.26
CA SER A 473 -6.25 -14.92 -16.17
C SER A 473 -6.36 -15.69 -17.49
N ARG A 474 -5.25 -16.33 -17.85
CA ARG A 474 -5.22 -17.51 -18.70
C ARG A 474 -5.71 -18.65 -17.82
N GLN A 475 -6.83 -19.27 -18.17
CA GLN A 475 -7.27 -20.52 -17.55
C GLN A 475 -6.10 -21.53 -17.65
N GLN A 476 -5.43 -21.76 -16.52
CA GLN A 476 -4.22 -22.57 -16.42
C GLN A 476 -4.52 -23.76 -15.52
N ASN A 477 -5.00 -24.82 -16.17
CA ASN A 477 -5.24 -26.12 -15.57
C ASN A 477 -4.04 -26.55 -14.70
N TYR A 478 -4.33 -27.23 -13.59
CA TYR A 478 -3.32 -28.02 -12.89
C TYR A 478 -2.69 -29.03 -13.88
N PRO A 479 -1.38 -29.33 -13.78
CA PRO A 479 -0.74 -30.30 -14.66
C PRO A 479 -1.45 -31.65 -14.59
N SER A 480 -1.81 -32.20 -15.75
CA SER A 480 -2.78 -33.30 -15.83
C SER A 480 -2.18 -34.66 -15.45
N SER A 481 -0.86 -34.75 -15.35
CA SER A 481 -0.13 -35.99 -15.12
C SER A 481 1.18 -35.80 -14.35
N GLU A 482 1.54 -36.84 -13.59
CA GLU A 482 2.82 -36.96 -12.88
C GLU A 482 4.04 -37.00 -13.84
N SER A 483 3.80 -37.29 -15.13
CA SER A 483 4.79 -37.28 -16.21
C SER A 483 5.10 -35.88 -16.75
N GLU A 484 4.08 -35.04 -16.97
CA GLU A 484 4.30 -33.61 -17.32
C GLU A 484 5.00 -32.87 -16.19
N TYR A 485 4.67 -33.23 -14.95
CA TYR A 485 5.38 -32.79 -13.75
C TYR A 485 6.86 -33.17 -13.80
N ARG A 486 7.22 -34.47 -13.88
CA ARG A 486 8.64 -34.90 -13.86
C ARG A 486 9.50 -34.23 -14.93
N ALA A 487 8.97 -34.00 -16.13
CA ALA A 487 9.72 -33.40 -17.24
C ALA A 487 10.20 -31.96 -16.99
N SER A 488 9.65 -31.23 -16.01
CA SER A 488 10.07 -29.85 -15.71
C SER A 488 11.28 -29.72 -14.76
N PHE A 489 11.74 -30.80 -14.12
CA PHE A 489 12.70 -30.72 -12.99
C PHE A 489 14.17 -30.99 -13.36
N ASP A 490 14.47 -31.44 -14.58
CA ASP A 490 15.74 -32.11 -14.91
C ASP A 490 16.95 -31.17 -15.10
N LYS A 491 16.92 -29.94 -14.55
CA LYS A 491 17.95 -28.90 -14.70
C LYS A 491 18.13 -27.95 -13.50
N GLN A 492 18.45 -28.50 -12.33
CA GLN A 492 19.11 -27.73 -11.26
C GLN A 492 20.36 -28.45 -10.72
N THR A 493 21.51 -27.80 -10.91
CA THR A 493 22.83 -28.19 -10.39
C THR A 493 22.95 -27.86 -8.89
N PRO A 494 23.85 -28.50 -8.12
CA PRO A 494 23.73 -28.55 -6.66
C PRO A 494 23.79 -27.19 -5.95
N ASP A 495 22.63 -26.71 -5.49
CA ASP A 495 22.42 -25.46 -4.72
C ASP A 495 22.97 -25.53 -3.27
N ALA A 496 23.63 -26.63 -2.87
CA ALA A 496 24.03 -26.96 -1.49
C ALA A 496 25.29 -26.22 -0.95
N GLN A 497 25.59 -25.01 -1.45
CA GLN A 497 26.76 -24.22 -1.02
C GLN A 497 26.43 -22.74 -0.77
N CYS A 498 25.14 -22.37 -0.78
CA CYS A 498 24.72 -20.98 -0.94
C CYS A 498 24.26 -20.36 0.38
N HIS A 499 25.22 -20.26 1.30
CA HIS A 499 25.05 -19.82 2.69
C HIS A 499 25.41 -18.34 2.92
N GLU A 500 25.60 -17.56 1.86
CA GLU A 500 26.05 -16.17 1.98
C GLU A 500 24.90 -15.18 2.29
N GLY A 501 25.27 -14.01 2.81
CA GLY A 501 24.34 -12.93 3.12
C GLY A 501 23.84 -12.14 1.90
N LEU A 502 23.20 -11.00 2.17
CA LEU A 502 22.59 -10.14 1.17
C LEU A 502 23.64 -9.54 0.22
N THR A 503 23.31 -9.47 -1.07
CA THR A 503 24.17 -8.86 -2.09
C THR A 503 23.38 -8.07 -3.14
N SER A 504 24.11 -7.40 -4.04
CA SER A 504 23.53 -6.60 -5.13
C SER A 504 22.85 -7.49 -6.18
N PRO A 505 21.59 -7.20 -6.61
CA PRO A 505 20.89 -7.97 -7.62
C PRO A 505 21.54 -7.87 -8.99
N ALA A 506 21.23 -8.82 -9.89
CA ALA A 506 21.74 -8.84 -11.26
C ALA A 506 21.09 -7.76 -12.16
N SER A 507 21.37 -6.49 -11.86
CA SER A 507 20.96 -5.27 -12.57
C SER A 507 22.17 -4.39 -12.91
N GLU A 508 22.03 -3.48 -13.88
CA GLU A 508 23.06 -2.49 -14.26
C GLU A 508 23.13 -1.28 -13.30
N SER A 509 22.04 -1.03 -12.56
CA SER A 509 21.90 0.04 -11.59
C SER A 509 21.05 -0.41 -10.39
N GLU A 510 21.10 0.37 -9.33
CA GLU A 510 20.30 0.19 -8.10
C GLU A 510 19.45 1.42 -7.84
N LYS A 511 18.22 1.24 -7.34
CA LYS A 511 17.35 2.33 -6.86
C LYS A 511 17.45 2.40 -5.33
N TYR A 512 17.57 3.60 -4.78
CA TYR A 512 17.60 3.92 -3.35
C TYR A 512 16.56 5.01 -3.05
N GLY A 513 15.80 4.83 -1.98
CA GLY A 513 14.72 5.71 -1.54
C GLY A 513 14.00 5.10 -0.33
N LEU A 514 13.08 5.85 0.28
CA LEU A 514 12.26 5.42 1.42
C LEU A 514 10.76 5.30 1.07
N GLY A 515 10.36 5.56 -0.18
CA GLY A 515 9.01 5.21 -0.66
C GLY A 515 8.90 3.72 -0.99
N ALA A 516 7.90 3.41 -1.82
CA ALA A 516 7.54 2.07 -2.30
C ALA A 516 8.74 1.11 -2.52
N LEU A 517 8.60 -0.13 -2.03
CA LEU A 517 9.57 -1.23 -2.08
C LEU A 517 10.67 -1.17 -1.00
N ALA A 518 10.66 -0.19 -0.10
CA ALA A 518 11.75 0.04 0.85
C ALA A 518 11.28 0.63 2.20
N ASP A 519 10.37 1.60 2.14
CA ASP A 519 9.45 2.05 3.20
C ASP A 519 9.57 1.36 4.58
N SER A 520 8.77 0.31 4.78
CA SER A 520 8.48 -0.37 6.02
C SER A 520 9.71 -1.05 6.67
N THR A 521 10.76 -1.32 5.92
CA THR A 521 12.02 -1.84 6.48
C THR A 521 12.77 -0.78 7.29
N TYR A 522 12.68 0.48 6.90
CA TYR A 522 13.24 1.58 7.71
C TYR A 522 12.31 1.91 8.89
N GLU A 523 11.00 1.85 8.67
CA GLU A 523 9.94 2.02 9.68
C GLU A 523 10.08 1.03 10.85
N TYR A 524 10.44 -0.22 10.56
CA TYR A 524 10.57 -1.28 11.56
C TYR A 524 11.79 -1.10 12.46
N LEU A 525 12.80 -0.31 12.10
CA LEU A 525 13.99 -0.12 12.94
C LEU A 525 13.67 0.53 14.31
N PRO A 526 13.00 1.70 14.41
CA PRO A 526 12.56 2.23 15.70
C PRO A 526 11.45 1.39 16.35
N LYS A 527 10.52 0.84 15.57
CA LYS A 527 9.37 0.04 16.07
C LYS A 527 9.84 -1.26 16.74
N GLU A 528 10.80 -1.97 16.15
CA GLU A 528 11.42 -3.20 16.70
C GLU A 528 12.26 -2.90 17.95
N TYR A 529 13.04 -1.80 17.95
CA TYR A 529 13.77 -1.37 19.15
C TYR A 529 12.83 -1.10 20.33
N MET A 530 11.68 -0.48 20.09
CA MET A 530 10.64 -0.29 21.12
C MET A 530 10.02 -1.62 21.58
N LEU A 531 9.73 -2.53 20.64
CA LEU A 531 9.12 -3.82 20.93
C LEU A 531 10.05 -4.75 21.72
N LEU A 532 11.37 -4.70 21.47
CA LEU A 532 12.39 -5.41 22.23
C LEU A 532 12.77 -4.72 23.55
N GLY A 533 12.02 -3.70 24.01
CA GLY A 533 12.32 -2.97 25.24
C GLY A 533 13.69 -2.29 25.23
N GLY A 534 14.19 -1.94 24.04
CA GLY A 534 15.53 -1.40 23.79
C GLY A 534 16.67 -2.41 23.94
N LEU A 535 16.42 -3.72 24.13
CA LEU A 535 17.46 -4.70 24.46
C LEU A 535 18.43 -5.02 23.30
N ASN A 536 18.11 -4.65 22.05
CA ASN A 536 19.02 -4.80 20.91
C ASN A 536 19.31 -3.43 20.24
N ASP A 537 20.48 -2.86 20.50
CA ASP A 537 20.93 -1.57 19.92
C ASP A 537 21.26 -1.64 18.42
N GLN A 538 21.28 -2.82 17.80
CA GLN A 538 21.48 -3.03 16.36
C GLN A 538 20.48 -2.22 15.52
N TYR A 539 19.19 -2.28 15.86
CA TYR A 539 18.13 -1.55 15.16
C TYR A 539 18.31 -0.03 15.27
N ARG A 540 18.75 0.46 16.44
CA ARG A 540 19.14 1.87 16.62
C ARG A 540 20.31 2.24 15.71
N THR A 541 21.37 1.44 15.69
CA THR A 541 22.56 1.68 14.87
C THR A 541 22.23 1.72 13.37
N MET A 542 21.41 0.78 12.89
CA MET A 542 20.93 0.77 11.51
C MET A 542 20.06 2.00 11.19
N TYR A 543 19.16 2.39 12.11
CA TYR A 543 18.31 3.57 11.94
C TYR A 543 19.13 4.86 11.87
N GLU A 544 20.07 5.08 12.79
CA GLU A 544 20.91 6.29 12.83
C GLU A 544 21.77 6.43 11.56
N LYS A 545 22.29 5.32 11.03
CA LYS A 545 22.95 5.27 9.71
C LYS A 545 22.00 5.66 8.57
N ALA A 546 20.80 5.06 8.53
CA ALA A 546 19.82 5.27 7.47
C ALA A 546 19.26 6.70 7.44
N ILE A 547 18.85 7.25 8.59
CA ILE A 547 18.31 8.62 8.63
C ILE A 547 19.40 9.66 8.35
N LYS A 548 20.65 9.42 8.77
CA LYS A 548 21.79 10.26 8.38
C LYS A 548 21.99 10.27 6.86
N ALA A 549 22.09 9.10 6.24
CA ALA A 549 22.26 8.98 4.79
C ALA A 549 21.06 9.58 4.02
N THR A 550 19.83 9.41 4.52
CA THR A 550 18.62 10.05 3.97
C THR A 550 18.72 11.57 4.01
N LYS A 551 19.10 12.16 5.16
CA LYS A 551 19.29 13.61 5.33
C LYS A 551 20.42 14.17 4.46
N GLU A 552 21.48 13.41 4.22
CA GLU A 552 22.60 13.80 3.36
C GLU A 552 22.34 13.67 1.85
N ARG A 553 21.45 12.74 1.43
CA ARG A 553 21.40 12.27 0.02
C ARG A 553 20.03 12.33 -0.65
N LEU A 554 18.95 12.10 0.10
CA LEU A 554 17.60 11.94 -0.45
C LEU A 554 16.70 13.15 -0.15
N LEU A 555 16.89 13.77 1.02
CA LEU A 555 16.07 14.87 1.50
C LEU A 555 16.20 16.12 0.63
N PHE A 556 15.07 16.73 0.26
CA PHE A 556 15.03 18.03 -0.42
C PHE A 556 13.88 18.92 0.05
N GLN A 557 13.99 20.23 -0.23
CA GLN A 557 12.91 21.20 -0.09
C GLN A 557 12.35 21.54 -1.47
N PRO A 558 11.03 21.46 -1.71
CA PRO A 558 10.45 21.76 -3.02
C PRO A 558 10.19 23.26 -3.21
N MET A 559 10.31 23.73 -4.45
CA MET A 559 9.98 25.10 -4.85
C MET A 559 8.47 25.26 -5.03
N ILE A 560 7.75 25.47 -3.93
CA ILE A 560 6.28 25.60 -3.90
C ILE A 560 5.83 27.06 -3.70
N LYS A 561 4.64 27.39 -4.20
CA LYS A 561 4.07 28.75 -4.08
C LYS A 561 3.53 28.96 -2.66
N GLY A 562 3.86 30.12 -2.06
CA GLY A 562 3.41 30.50 -0.71
C GLY A 562 4.45 30.38 0.42
N GLY A 563 5.63 29.78 0.16
CA GLY A 563 6.76 29.81 1.10
C GLY A 563 6.64 28.92 2.35
N ARG A 564 5.77 27.91 2.33
CA ARG A 564 5.62 26.90 3.39
C ARG A 564 6.89 26.03 3.47
N ASP A 565 7.48 25.88 4.66
CA ASP A 565 8.79 25.22 4.84
C ASP A 565 8.67 23.69 4.92
N VAL A 566 8.26 23.03 3.84
CA VAL A 566 8.05 21.56 3.79
C VAL A 566 9.25 20.78 3.24
N ARG A 567 9.30 19.47 3.48
CA ARG A 567 10.33 18.57 2.96
C ARG A 567 9.73 17.36 2.26
N PHE A 568 10.47 16.81 1.29
CA PHE A 568 10.16 15.58 0.57
C PHE A 568 11.44 14.75 0.37
N LEU A 569 11.29 13.48 -0.02
CA LEU A 569 12.40 12.59 -0.32
C LEU A 569 12.50 12.30 -1.82
N SER A 570 13.73 12.26 -2.34
CA SER A 570 14.02 11.91 -3.72
C SER A 570 14.44 10.45 -3.87
N THR A 571 14.16 9.85 -5.04
CA THR A 571 14.63 8.51 -5.39
C THR A 571 15.91 8.61 -6.23
N MET A 572 17.00 7.99 -5.76
CA MET A 572 18.29 7.93 -6.45
C MET A 572 18.45 6.62 -7.22
N THR A 573 18.86 6.70 -8.48
CA THR A 573 19.28 5.54 -9.30
C THR A 573 20.78 5.62 -9.56
N VAL A 574 21.55 4.68 -8.99
CA VAL A 574 23.02 4.63 -9.01
C VAL A 574 23.51 3.54 -9.98
N PRO A 575 24.21 3.89 -11.08
CA PRO A 575 24.76 2.91 -12.02
C PRO A 575 26.02 2.24 -11.48
N LYS A 576 26.14 0.92 -11.69
CA LYS A 576 27.28 0.10 -11.23
C LYS A 576 28.52 0.22 -12.09
N GLN A 577 28.37 0.78 -13.28
CA GLN A 577 29.45 1.16 -14.18
C GLN A 577 29.57 2.69 -14.19
N PRO A 578 30.76 3.26 -14.47
CA PRO A 578 30.98 4.70 -14.47
C PRO A 578 29.93 5.46 -15.29
N GLY A 579 29.08 6.22 -14.61
CA GLY A 579 27.91 6.86 -15.20
C GLY A 579 27.29 7.89 -14.25
N ARG A 580 26.35 8.69 -14.75
CA ARG A 580 25.72 9.76 -13.96
C ARG A 580 24.54 9.21 -13.14
N THR A 581 24.63 9.30 -11.82
CA THR A 581 23.50 9.06 -10.91
C THR A 581 22.29 9.91 -11.32
N LYS A 582 21.13 9.29 -11.45
CA LYS A 582 19.86 9.97 -11.68
C LYS A 582 19.19 10.19 -10.33
N VAL A 583 18.81 11.43 -10.02
CA VAL A 583 17.93 11.77 -8.90
C VAL A 583 16.56 12.11 -9.47
N THR A 584 15.49 11.61 -8.84
CA THR A 584 14.10 11.92 -9.18
C THR A 584 13.47 12.56 -7.95
N TYR A 585 12.98 13.79 -8.09
CA TYR A 585 12.45 14.59 -6.99
C TYR A 585 10.96 14.34 -6.89
N ASP A 586 10.60 13.30 -6.17
CA ASP A 586 9.26 12.77 -6.10
C ASP A 586 8.51 13.28 -4.86
N GLY A 587 7.19 13.17 -4.91
CA GLY A 587 6.35 13.00 -3.74
C GLY A 587 5.45 11.81 -4.02
N ASP A 588 5.45 10.82 -3.14
CA ASP A 588 4.60 9.64 -3.25
C ASP A 588 3.88 9.38 -1.92
N HIS A 589 2.65 8.87 -1.99
CA HIS A 589 1.79 8.73 -0.81
C HIS A 589 2.39 7.78 0.22
N LEU A 590 3.01 6.69 -0.26
CA LEU A 590 3.74 5.73 0.58
C LEU A 590 4.82 6.42 1.42
N SER A 591 5.66 7.28 0.83
CA SER A 591 6.73 8.00 1.56
C SER A 591 6.24 8.90 2.73
N CYS A 592 4.94 9.13 2.87
CA CYS A 592 4.41 9.97 3.94
C CYS A 592 4.56 9.38 5.36
N PHE A 593 4.73 8.06 5.55
CA PHE A 593 4.99 7.48 6.89
C PHE A 593 6.28 8.03 7.53
N VAL A 594 7.24 8.49 6.70
CA VAL A 594 8.58 8.90 7.14
C VAL A 594 8.51 10.05 8.16
N GLY A 595 7.51 10.94 8.07
CA GLY A 595 7.31 11.99 9.06
C GLY A 595 7.10 11.43 10.48
N GLY A 596 6.21 10.45 10.62
CA GLY A 596 5.95 9.72 11.86
C GLY A 596 7.14 8.89 12.33
N MET A 597 7.77 8.12 11.43
CA MET A 597 8.97 7.35 11.74
C MET A 597 10.10 8.24 12.30
N VAL A 598 10.36 9.38 11.65
CA VAL A 598 11.43 10.31 12.06
C VAL A 598 11.08 10.99 13.39
N GLY A 599 9.81 11.32 13.62
CA GLY A 599 9.35 11.84 14.92
C GLY A 599 9.56 10.85 16.07
N ILE A 600 9.22 9.56 15.85
CA ILE A 600 9.46 8.49 16.83
C ILE A 600 10.97 8.35 17.06
N GLY A 601 11.78 8.22 16.02
CA GLY A 601 13.23 8.08 16.14
C GLY A 601 13.92 9.26 16.83
N ALA A 602 13.48 10.50 16.57
CA ALA A 602 13.99 11.71 17.22
C ALA A 602 13.79 11.66 18.74
N LYS A 603 12.58 11.30 19.19
CA LYS A 603 12.22 11.15 20.61
C LYS A 603 12.90 9.94 21.28
N LEU A 604 12.93 8.81 20.58
CA LEU A 604 13.41 7.51 21.08
C LEU A 604 14.93 7.47 21.24
N PHE A 605 15.68 8.14 20.34
CA PHE A 605 17.14 8.10 20.32
C PHE A 605 17.81 9.43 20.70
N GLY A 606 17.04 10.53 20.81
CA GLY A 606 17.53 11.85 21.22
C GLY A 606 18.22 12.64 20.11
N ILE A 607 17.79 12.48 18.86
CA ILE A 607 18.46 13.08 17.69
C ILE A 607 18.00 14.54 17.52
N GLU A 608 18.94 15.47 17.71
CA GLU A 608 18.70 16.91 17.58
C GLU A 608 18.26 17.28 16.15
N GLY A 609 17.30 18.20 16.05
CA GLY A 609 16.72 18.67 14.78
C GLY A 609 15.69 17.74 14.14
N ASP A 610 15.70 16.43 14.43
CA ASP A 610 14.84 15.49 13.69
C ASP A 610 13.34 15.64 14.01
N MET A 611 12.94 16.25 15.13
CA MET A 611 11.53 16.65 15.36
C MET A 611 11.05 17.79 14.44
N ASP A 612 11.94 18.72 14.06
CA ASP A 612 11.63 19.77 13.07
C ASP A 612 11.51 19.15 11.67
N LEU A 613 12.42 18.23 11.34
CA LEU A 613 12.36 17.46 10.10
C LEU A 613 11.09 16.63 9.99
N ALA A 614 10.71 15.89 11.05
CA ALA A 614 9.48 15.12 11.13
C ALA A 614 8.25 15.97 10.84
N SER A 615 8.15 17.14 11.51
CA SER A 615 7.10 18.12 11.27
C SER A 615 7.01 18.55 9.80
N LYS A 616 8.15 18.82 9.16
CA LYS A 616 8.21 19.34 7.78
C LYS A 616 8.00 18.28 6.71
N LEU A 617 8.27 17.02 7.01
CA LEU A 617 7.90 15.87 6.16
C LEU A 617 6.39 15.65 6.22
N THR A 618 5.81 15.55 7.42
CA THR A 618 4.35 15.42 7.62
C THR A 618 3.59 16.59 7.00
N ASP A 619 4.04 17.82 7.22
CA ASP A 619 3.44 19.02 6.63
C ASP A 619 3.60 19.11 5.10
N GLY A 620 4.61 18.43 4.54
CA GLY A 620 4.73 18.21 3.09
C GLY A 620 3.58 17.37 2.53
N CYS A 621 3.21 16.29 3.22
CA CYS A 621 2.07 15.47 2.84
C CYS A 621 0.72 16.18 3.08
N VAL A 622 0.58 16.96 4.16
CA VAL A 622 -0.59 17.85 4.37
C VAL A 622 -0.69 18.88 3.25
N TRP A 623 0.40 19.52 2.84
CA TRP A 623 0.43 20.41 1.67
C TRP A 623 0.05 19.67 0.37
N ALA A 624 0.48 18.43 0.18
CA ALA A 624 0.12 17.63 -1.00
C ALA A 624 -1.39 17.36 -1.05
N TYR A 625 -2.03 17.06 0.09
CA TYR A 625 -3.49 16.96 0.21
C TYR A 625 -4.17 18.29 -0.15
N GLU A 626 -3.74 19.40 0.45
CA GLU A 626 -4.26 20.75 0.16
C GLU A 626 -4.06 21.23 -1.29
N SER A 627 -3.11 20.63 -2.03
CA SER A 627 -2.73 21.08 -3.37
C SER A 627 -3.74 20.75 -4.47
N THR A 628 -4.67 19.83 -4.24
CA THR A 628 -5.57 19.27 -5.28
C THR A 628 -7.00 19.83 -5.23
N LYS A 629 -7.88 19.39 -6.14
CA LYS A 629 -9.30 19.82 -6.16
C LYS A 629 -10.21 19.02 -5.25
N THR A 630 -9.78 17.82 -4.87
CA THR A 630 -10.49 17.00 -3.87
C THR A 630 -10.03 17.30 -2.45
N GLY A 631 -8.85 17.91 -2.25
CA GLY A 631 -8.24 17.98 -0.92
C GLY A 631 -7.62 16.65 -0.49
N ILE A 632 -7.25 15.80 -1.45
CA ILE A 632 -6.62 14.48 -1.28
C ILE A 632 -5.35 14.46 -2.13
N MET A 633 -4.24 13.92 -1.62
CA MET A 633 -2.99 13.87 -2.40
C MET A 633 -3.03 12.73 -3.45
N PRO A 634 -2.33 12.89 -4.59
CA PRO A 634 -2.18 11.83 -5.58
C PRO A 634 -1.17 10.77 -5.12
N GLU A 635 -1.31 9.51 -5.56
CA GLU A 635 -0.36 8.43 -5.22
C GLU A 635 1.10 8.76 -5.57
N HIS A 636 1.39 9.40 -6.72
CA HIS A 636 2.76 9.76 -7.12
C HIS A 636 2.83 11.01 -8.02
N PHE A 637 3.70 11.95 -7.68
CA PHE A 637 3.96 13.19 -8.41
C PHE A 637 5.45 13.56 -8.38
N SER A 638 5.87 14.49 -9.25
CA SER A 638 7.25 14.99 -9.31
C SER A 638 7.31 16.50 -9.09
N LEU A 639 8.25 16.95 -8.26
CA LEU A 639 8.45 18.32 -7.79
C LEU A 639 9.71 18.97 -8.38
N ILE A 640 9.87 20.28 -8.20
CA ILE A 640 11.15 20.97 -8.42
C ILE A 640 11.86 21.13 -7.08
N PRO A 641 13.13 20.72 -6.92
CA PRO A 641 13.90 21.04 -5.73
C PRO A 641 14.35 22.52 -5.76
N CYS A 642 14.25 23.19 -4.62
CA CYS A 642 15.07 24.36 -4.35
C CYS A 642 16.55 23.96 -4.26
N LYS A 643 17.46 24.86 -4.63
CA LYS A 643 18.89 24.58 -4.56
C LYS A 643 19.37 24.63 -3.11
N ASN A 644 20.20 23.67 -2.71
CA ASN A 644 20.76 23.60 -1.36
C ASN A 644 21.53 24.88 -1.00
N GLY A 645 21.16 25.52 0.10
CA GLY A 645 21.81 26.73 0.63
C GLY A 645 21.34 28.06 0.02
N GLU A 646 20.52 28.06 -1.04
CA GLU A 646 19.80 29.26 -1.47
C GLU A 646 18.46 29.37 -0.75
N LYS A 647 17.87 30.57 -0.70
CA LYS A 647 16.50 30.73 -0.19
C LYS A 647 15.50 30.06 -1.13
N CYS A 648 14.57 29.28 -0.57
CA CYS A 648 13.53 28.63 -1.34
C CYS A 648 12.34 29.57 -1.62
N GLU A 649 12.56 30.57 -2.48
CA GLU A 649 11.54 31.52 -2.93
C GLU A 649 10.91 31.04 -4.26
N TRP A 650 9.62 31.33 -4.49
CA TRP A 650 8.90 30.92 -5.70
C TRP A 650 9.46 31.62 -6.96
N ASN A 651 10.04 30.84 -7.87
CA ASN A 651 10.56 31.35 -9.14
C ASN A 651 9.77 30.78 -10.33
N GLU A 652 8.86 31.60 -10.87
CA GLU A 652 7.94 31.19 -11.93
C GLU A 652 8.65 30.87 -13.26
N GLU A 653 9.72 31.60 -13.61
CA GLU A 653 10.54 31.33 -14.79
C GLU A 653 11.23 29.96 -14.71
N THR A 654 11.72 29.57 -13.53
CA THR A 654 12.33 28.26 -13.28
C THR A 654 11.28 27.16 -13.34
N TYR A 655 10.07 27.41 -12.81
CA TYR A 655 8.94 26.48 -12.91
C TYR A 655 8.53 26.26 -14.38
N TYR A 656 8.40 27.32 -15.17
CA TYR A 656 8.02 27.21 -16.59
C TYR A 656 9.09 26.49 -17.42
N LYS A 657 10.39 26.78 -17.21
CA LYS A 657 11.50 26.04 -17.83
C LYS A 657 11.49 24.55 -17.52
N ALA A 658 11.12 24.15 -16.30
CA ALA A 658 10.98 22.74 -15.92
C ALA A 658 9.73 22.07 -16.51
N LEU A 659 8.72 22.83 -16.92
CA LEU A 659 7.52 22.32 -17.58
C LEU A 659 7.67 22.13 -19.10
N ASP A 660 8.61 22.84 -19.74
CA ASP A 660 8.95 22.76 -21.17
C ASP A 660 10.48 22.60 -21.38
N PRO A 661 11.11 21.54 -20.83
CA PRO A 661 12.57 21.37 -20.85
C PRO A 661 13.15 21.20 -22.27
N ASN A 662 12.31 20.79 -23.23
CA ASN A 662 12.69 20.53 -24.61
C ASN A 662 12.19 21.63 -25.58
N MET A 663 11.94 22.85 -25.08
CA MET A 663 11.43 24.00 -25.85
C MET A 663 12.12 24.18 -27.22
N GLN A 664 13.45 24.08 -27.27
CA GLN A 664 14.21 24.25 -28.52
C GLN A 664 13.88 23.14 -29.55
N GLU A 665 13.79 21.88 -29.12
CA GLU A 665 13.41 20.76 -29.98
C GLU A 665 11.95 20.88 -30.45
N ARG A 666 11.05 21.31 -29.55
CA ARG A 666 9.63 21.55 -29.83
C ARG A 666 9.44 22.60 -30.91
N LEU A 667 10.11 23.74 -30.78
CA LEU A 667 10.08 24.82 -31.77
C LEU A 667 10.74 24.42 -33.10
N ALA A 668 11.92 23.77 -33.07
CA ALA A 668 12.60 23.30 -34.28
C ALA A 668 11.77 22.26 -35.05
N ARG A 669 11.10 21.33 -34.34
CA ARG A 669 10.22 20.32 -34.94
C ARG A 669 8.99 20.95 -35.59
N ALA A 670 8.41 21.98 -34.98
CA ALA A 670 7.28 22.69 -35.56
C ALA A 670 7.68 23.54 -36.78
N ALA A 671 8.84 24.20 -36.74
CA ALA A 671 9.40 24.91 -37.90
C ALA A 671 9.64 23.95 -39.08
N ALA A 672 10.21 22.77 -38.83
CA ALA A 672 10.39 21.74 -39.86
C ALA A 672 9.06 21.24 -40.45
N ARG A 673 8.00 21.09 -39.63
CA ARG A 673 6.64 20.77 -40.14
C ARG A 673 6.04 21.88 -40.98
N LYS A 674 6.26 23.16 -40.62
CA LYS A 674 5.82 24.29 -41.45
C LYS A 674 6.52 24.27 -42.80
N GLU A 675 7.84 24.09 -42.82
CA GLU A 675 8.63 23.95 -44.07
C GLU A 675 8.19 22.75 -44.92
N GLU A 676 7.83 21.62 -44.29
CA GLU A 676 7.30 20.43 -44.98
C GLU A 676 5.91 20.69 -45.57
N LYS A 677 4.95 21.23 -44.79
CA LYS A 677 3.62 21.63 -45.27
C LYS A 677 3.69 22.70 -46.37
N GLU A 678 4.64 23.63 -46.30
CA GLU A 678 4.89 24.63 -47.35
C GLU A 678 5.44 23.97 -48.63
N LYS A 679 6.38 23.02 -48.53
CA LYS A 679 6.87 22.23 -49.67
C LYS A 679 5.76 21.38 -50.30
N GLU A 680 4.83 20.84 -49.51
CA GLU A 680 3.66 20.13 -50.04
C GLU A 680 2.67 21.08 -50.73
N LYS A 681 2.31 22.20 -50.11
CA LYS A 681 1.47 23.24 -50.74
C LYS A 681 2.10 23.80 -52.02
N ALA A 682 3.41 23.97 -52.06
CA ALA A 682 4.14 24.40 -53.26
C ALA A 682 4.13 23.34 -54.37
N LYS A 683 4.30 22.04 -54.05
CA LYS A 683 4.16 20.94 -55.02
C LYS A 683 2.74 20.84 -55.57
N ALA A 684 1.73 21.00 -54.71
CA ALA A 684 0.32 21.00 -55.13
C ALA A 684 0.05 22.11 -56.15
N LYS A 685 0.41 23.36 -55.83
CA LYS A 685 0.27 24.52 -56.74
C LYS A 685 1.12 24.40 -58.02
N ALA A 686 2.28 23.73 -57.97
CA ALA A 686 3.09 23.48 -59.15
C ALA A 686 2.43 22.46 -60.12
N ASN A 687 1.69 21.48 -59.59
CA ASN A 687 0.89 20.55 -60.41
C ASN A 687 -0.43 21.17 -60.93
N GLU A 688 -0.87 22.28 -60.33
CA GLU A 688 -2.10 23.01 -60.70
C GLU A 688 -1.91 23.94 -61.91
N TYR A 689 -0.66 24.26 -62.27
CA TYR A 689 -0.29 25.17 -63.36
C TYR A 689 0.13 24.47 -64.67
N VAL A 690 -0.46 23.30 -64.96
CA VAL A 690 -0.28 22.56 -66.23
C VAL A 690 -1.62 22.43 -66.95
N ASP A 691 -1.94 23.45 -67.74
CA ASP A 691 -3.13 23.52 -68.63
C ASP A 691 -2.94 22.64 -69.91
N PRO A 692 -3.94 22.41 -70.79
CA PRO A 692 -4.31 21.04 -71.14
C PRO A 692 -4.24 20.72 -72.66
N GLU A 693 -4.97 19.67 -73.08
CA GLU A 693 -5.15 19.12 -74.44
C GLU A 693 -4.01 18.28 -75.06
N PRO A 694 -4.31 17.38 -76.05
CA PRO A 694 -5.63 16.88 -76.49
C PRO A 694 -5.78 15.34 -76.39
N GLU A 695 -7.00 14.84 -76.63
CA GLU A 695 -7.31 13.40 -76.64
C GLU A 695 -6.65 12.61 -77.79
N ALA A 696 -6.27 11.35 -77.53
CA ALA A 696 -5.93 10.37 -78.56
C ALA A 696 -6.47 8.96 -78.22
N ILE A 697 -7.39 8.46 -79.05
CA ILE A 697 -8.26 7.30 -78.74
C ILE A 697 -7.62 5.95 -79.10
N ASN A 698 -7.57 5.02 -78.14
CA ASN A 698 -7.90 3.58 -78.31
C ASN A 698 -8.04 2.94 -76.92
N SER A 699 -9.17 2.32 -76.53
CA SER A 699 -9.70 1.01 -76.97
C SER A 699 -8.69 -0.13 -76.78
N ILE A 700 -9.00 -1.25 -76.10
CA ILE A 700 -10.18 -2.12 -76.30
C ILE A 700 -10.92 -2.45 -74.98
N LYS A 701 -12.24 -2.70 -75.07
CA LYS A 701 -13.14 -3.12 -73.99
C LYS A 701 -13.08 -4.62 -73.70
N LYS A 702 -13.31 -5.02 -72.44
CA LYS A 702 -14.12 -6.22 -72.12
C LYS A 702 -15.22 -5.86 -71.12
N SER A 703 -16.40 -6.40 -71.34
CA SER A 703 -17.66 -5.94 -70.72
C SER A 703 -18.19 -6.88 -69.64
N HIS A 704 -19.06 -6.33 -68.79
CA HIS A 704 -19.86 -7.05 -67.79
C HIS A 704 -20.51 -8.34 -68.30
N ALA A 705 -20.68 -9.30 -67.38
CA ALA A 705 -21.82 -10.20 -67.38
C ALA A 705 -22.71 -9.85 -66.17
N LYS A 706 -23.94 -9.43 -66.42
CA LYS A 706 -24.95 -9.10 -65.39
C LYS A 706 -25.75 -10.37 -65.06
N ARG A 707 -26.14 -10.56 -63.80
CA ARG A 707 -27.32 -11.37 -63.45
C ARG A 707 -28.20 -10.55 -62.49
N GLU A 708 -29.51 -10.75 -62.60
CA GLU A 708 -30.53 -9.74 -62.27
C GLU A 708 -31.86 -10.43 -61.93
N ARG A 709 -32.72 -9.76 -61.14
CA ARG A 709 -34.11 -10.15 -60.76
C ARG A 709 -34.18 -11.31 -59.75
N GLY A 710 -35.17 -11.39 -58.85
CA GLY A 710 -36.38 -10.59 -58.58
C GLY A 710 -37.39 -11.48 -57.79
N ASN A 711 -38.53 -11.04 -57.25
CA ASN A 711 -39.23 -9.75 -57.15
C ASN A 711 -40.38 -9.88 -56.09
N TRP A 712 -41.21 -8.84 -55.91
CA TRP A 712 -42.54 -8.79 -55.23
C TRP A 712 -42.54 -8.60 -53.70
N HIS A 713 -43.42 -7.81 -53.04
CA HIS A 713 -44.16 -6.56 -53.36
C HIS A 713 -44.75 -6.03 -52.01
N VAL A 714 -44.73 -4.71 -51.70
CA VAL A 714 -45.83 -3.72 -51.90
C VAL A 714 -47.18 -4.19 -51.31
N ILE A 715 -47.89 -3.48 -50.43
CA ILE A 715 -47.97 -2.02 -50.11
C ILE A 715 -47.22 -1.69 -48.77
N ALA A 716 -47.42 -0.67 -47.91
CA ALA A 716 -48.36 0.47 -47.70
C ALA A 716 -47.61 1.71 -47.10
N THR A 717 -48.28 2.86 -46.90
CA THR A 717 -47.64 4.19 -46.66
C THR A 717 -48.41 5.12 -45.64
N PRO A 718 -48.35 6.48 -45.63
CA PRO A 718 -47.89 7.31 -44.47
C PRO A 718 -49.07 8.23 -43.98
N PRO A 719 -48.96 9.53 -43.57
CA PRO A 719 -47.84 10.44 -43.22
C PRO A 719 -48.10 11.20 -41.88
N ASP A 720 -47.51 12.35 -41.49
CA ASP A 720 -46.48 13.27 -42.04
C ASP A 720 -45.80 14.06 -40.89
N ASP A 721 -44.77 14.88 -41.17
CA ASP A 721 -44.81 16.36 -41.09
C ASP A 721 -43.39 16.98 -41.30
N ILE A 722 -43.30 18.08 -42.06
CA ILE A 722 -42.04 18.79 -42.37
C ILE A 722 -42.25 20.29 -42.15
N LYS A 723 -41.36 20.95 -41.37
CA LYS A 723 -41.20 22.41 -41.42
C LYS A 723 -39.74 22.84 -41.45
N LYS A 724 -39.42 23.65 -42.47
CA LYS A 724 -38.19 24.44 -42.60
C LYS A 724 -38.41 25.85 -42.06
N THR A 725 -37.37 26.42 -41.44
CA THR A 725 -37.02 27.85 -41.30
C THR A 725 -35.74 27.89 -40.46
N GLU A 726 -34.67 28.63 -40.77
CA GLU A 726 -34.32 29.49 -41.92
C GLU A 726 -32.80 29.39 -42.15
N GLU A 727 -32.32 29.65 -43.37
CA GLU A 727 -30.88 29.67 -43.68
C GLU A 727 -30.37 31.12 -43.62
N GLU A 728 -29.67 31.48 -42.54
CA GLU A 728 -28.85 32.71 -42.51
C GLU A 728 -27.51 32.47 -43.26
N PRO A 729 -26.83 33.52 -43.75
CA PRO A 729 -25.69 33.36 -44.63
C PRO A 729 -24.50 32.71 -43.92
N VAL A 730 -23.93 31.68 -44.54
CA VAL A 730 -22.58 31.21 -44.18
C VAL A 730 -21.58 32.27 -44.61
N GLU A 731 -21.13 33.11 -43.68
CA GLU A 731 -19.92 33.90 -43.89
C GLU A 731 -18.75 32.94 -44.15
N THR A 732 -18.07 33.12 -45.27
CA THR A 732 -16.87 32.36 -45.60
C THR A 732 -15.73 32.82 -44.69
N VAL A 733 -15.53 32.11 -43.59
CA VAL A 733 -14.32 32.27 -42.77
C VAL A 733 -13.12 31.90 -43.63
N ASP A 734 -12.21 32.86 -43.83
CA ASP A 734 -10.93 32.63 -44.51
C ASP A 734 -10.01 31.76 -43.63
N GLU A 735 -10.23 30.43 -43.64
CA GLU A 735 -9.45 29.45 -42.87
C GLU A 735 -8.02 29.28 -43.42
N ALA A 736 -7.21 30.30 -43.16
CA ALA A 736 -5.77 30.33 -43.34
C ALA A 736 -5.06 30.75 -42.05
N GLU A 737 -5.58 30.34 -40.88
CA GLU A 737 -4.82 30.43 -39.63
C GLU A 737 -3.50 29.65 -39.80
N GLU A 738 -2.38 30.36 -39.66
CA GLU A 738 -1.08 29.71 -39.59
C GLU A 738 -1.03 28.90 -38.29
N GLU A 739 -0.91 27.56 -38.42
CA GLU A 739 -0.68 26.60 -37.34
C GLU A 739 0.70 26.86 -36.67
N LYS A 740 0.76 27.97 -35.94
CA LYS A 740 1.96 28.52 -35.31
C LYS A 740 2.25 27.73 -34.05
N ALA A 741 3.50 27.29 -33.91
CA ALA A 741 3.97 26.64 -32.68
C ALA A 741 3.69 27.57 -31.47
N PRO A 742 3.03 27.08 -30.40
CA PRO A 742 2.78 27.89 -29.22
C PRO A 742 4.11 28.33 -28.60
N SER A 743 4.13 29.51 -28.01
CA SER A 743 5.28 30.05 -27.27
C SER A 743 5.67 29.15 -26.10
N HIS A 744 6.72 29.51 -25.37
CA HIS A 744 7.06 28.84 -24.12
C HIS A 744 5.93 29.01 -23.09
N GLU A 745 5.47 30.24 -22.94
CA GLU A 745 4.42 30.67 -22.01
C GLU A 745 3.05 30.08 -22.38
N GLU A 746 2.69 30.09 -23.67
CA GLU A 746 1.45 29.51 -24.18
C GLU A 746 1.42 27.99 -23.97
N PHE A 747 2.52 27.30 -24.29
CA PHE A 747 2.64 25.85 -24.08
C PHE A 747 2.58 25.49 -22.58
N VAL A 748 3.29 26.22 -21.73
CA VAL A 748 3.28 25.98 -20.28
C VAL A 748 1.92 26.30 -19.67
N ALA A 749 1.27 27.39 -20.06
CA ALA A 749 -0.08 27.75 -19.58
C ALA A 749 -1.16 26.78 -20.08
N ALA A 750 -1.00 26.18 -21.27
CA ALA A 750 -1.82 25.07 -21.71
C ALA A 750 -1.53 23.79 -20.89
N ARG A 751 -0.25 23.48 -20.64
CA ARG A 751 0.16 22.29 -19.87
C ARG A 751 -0.36 22.31 -18.43
N ILE A 752 -0.17 23.41 -17.69
CA ILE A 752 -0.67 23.58 -16.31
C ILE A 752 -2.20 23.38 -16.25
N ARG A 753 -2.92 23.92 -17.23
CA ARG A 753 -4.38 23.85 -17.34
C ARG A 753 -4.87 22.43 -17.65
N ASN A 754 -4.29 21.80 -18.67
CA ASN A 754 -4.73 20.51 -19.19
C ASN A 754 -4.33 19.36 -18.25
N GLU A 755 -3.10 19.38 -17.73
CA GLU A 755 -2.63 18.42 -16.71
C GLU A 755 -3.10 18.77 -15.29
N ARG A 756 -3.77 19.91 -15.06
CA ARG A 756 -4.26 20.37 -13.74
C ARG A 756 -3.17 20.41 -12.65
N LEU A 757 -1.97 20.88 -13.01
CA LEU A 757 -0.78 20.83 -12.14
C LEU A 757 -0.84 21.85 -10.99
N PRO A 758 -0.72 21.43 -9.72
CA PRO A 758 -0.54 22.36 -8.60
C PRO A 758 0.80 23.13 -8.70
N PRO A 759 0.89 24.41 -8.28
CA PRO A 759 2.12 25.20 -8.38
C PRO A 759 3.33 24.58 -7.65
N GLY A 760 4.33 24.13 -8.41
CA GLY A 760 5.54 23.44 -7.94
C GLY A 760 5.61 21.98 -8.40
N VAL A 761 4.48 21.39 -8.80
CA VAL A 761 4.39 20.03 -9.36
C VAL A 761 4.68 20.08 -10.86
N THR A 762 5.71 19.37 -11.32
CA THR A 762 6.09 19.31 -12.75
C THR A 762 5.38 18.22 -13.53
N ARG A 763 4.86 17.21 -12.83
CA ARG A 763 4.18 16.05 -13.39
C ARG A 763 3.39 15.36 -12.28
N LEU A 764 2.13 15.03 -12.56
CA LEU A 764 1.38 14.03 -11.80
C LEU A 764 1.65 12.69 -12.49
N VAL A 765 2.29 11.75 -11.79
CA VAL A 765 2.72 10.47 -12.35
C VAL A 765 1.56 9.48 -12.30
N ASP A 766 0.94 9.41 -11.13
CA ASP A 766 -0.32 8.72 -10.91
C ASP A 766 -1.26 9.67 -10.15
N ARG A 767 -2.52 9.74 -10.58
CA ARG A 767 -3.53 10.67 -10.06
C ARG A 767 -4.52 10.00 -9.11
N LYS A 768 -4.48 8.67 -9.00
CA LYS A 768 -5.42 7.92 -8.17
C LYS A 768 -5.20 8.24 -6.68
N TYR A 769 -6.13 7.76 -5.85
CA TYR A 769 -5.94 7.62 -4.41
C TYR A 769 -6.58 6.32 -3.96
N LEU A 770 -5.80 5.44 -3.32
CA LEU A 770 -6.18 4.06 -3.05
C LEU A 770 -6.83 3.81 -1.67
N LEU A 771 -7.35 4.84 -1.01
CA LEU A 771 -7.80 4.82 0.41
C LEU A 771 -6.65 4.77 1.44
N ARG A 772 -5.43 5.17 1.03
CA ARG A 772 -4.18 5.02 1.77
C ARG A 772 -4.06 5.77 3.11
N PRO A 773 -3.26 5.26 4.06
CA PRO A 773 -3.12 5.80 5.41
C PRO A 773 -1.87 6.64 5.70
N GLU A 774 -0.77 6.54 4.94
CA GLU A 774 0.57 6.87 5.46
C GLU A 774 0.74 8.38 5.80
N ALA A 775 -0.06 9.25 5.15
CA ALA A 775 -0.17 10.66 5.51
C ALA A 775 -0.94 10.89 6.83
N ILE A 776 -2.02 10.15 7.09
CA ILE A 776 -2.78 10.26 8.35
C ILE A 776 -2.09 9.52 9.52
N GLU A 777 -1.30 8.46 9.27
CA GLU A 777 -0.38 7.89 10.28
C GLU A 777 0.55 9.00 10.79
N SER A 778 1.29 9.68 9.89
CA SER A 778 2.23 10.72 10.28
C SER A 778 1.57 11.91 10.98
N VAL A 779 0.35 12.30 10.59
CA VAL A 779 -0.43 13.34 11.29
C VAL A 779 -0.87 12.86 12.69
N PHE A 780 -1.30 11.60 12.84
CA PHE A 780 -1.61 10.99 14.13
C PHE A 780 -0.37 10.92 15.04
N ILE A 781 0.77 10.45 14.53
CA ILE A 781 2.02 10.37 15.29
C ILE A 781 2.48 11.78 15.68
N MET A 782 2.50 12.74 14.76
CA MET A 782 2.88 14.12 15.08
C MET A 782 1.96 14.74 16.14
N TYR A 783 0.65 14.49 16.10
CA TYR A 783 -0.24 14.87 17.21
C TYR A 783 0.19 14.23 18.53
N ARG A 784 0.38 12.91 18.56
CA ARG A 784 0.72 12.20 19.80
C ARG A 784 2.08 12.63 20.38
N LEU A 785 3.07 12.95 19.53
CA LEU A 785 4.40 13.37 19.95
C LEU A 785 4.50 14.85 20.38
N THR A 786 3.62 15.73 19.88
CA THR A 786 3.70 17.19 20.12
C THR A 786 2.57 17.74 21.00
N GLY A 787 1.38 17.13 20.97
CA GLY A 787 0.18 17.69 21.57
C GLY A 787 -0.37 18.92 20.83
N ASP A 788 0.08 19.19 19.59
CA ASP A 788 -0.34 20.35 18.80
C ASP A 788 -1.66 20.07 18.05
N GLU A 789 -2.68 20.87 18.35
CA GLU A 789 -4.01 20.82 17.74
C GLU A 789 -4.00 21.09 16.22
N TYR A 790 -2.93 21.69 15.67
CA TYR A 790 -2.71 21.81 14.23
C TYR A 790 -2.93 20.48 13.50
N TRP A 791 -2.34 19.39 14.03
CA TRP A 791 -2.47 18.05 13.46
C TRP A 791 -3.89 17.49 13.56
N ARG A 792 -4.64 17.82 14.62
CA ARG A 792 -6.05 17.41 14.77
C ARG A 792 -6.97 18.12 13.80
N GLU A 793 -6.77 19.42 13.55
CA GLU A 793 -7.55 20.13 12.54
C GLU A 793 -7.19 19.67 11.12
N LYS A 794 -5.90 19.43 10.82
CA LYS A 794 -5.48 18.91 9.50
C LYS A 794 -5.94 17.49 9.22
N GLY A 795 -5.88 16.58 10.19
CA GLY A 795 -6.49 15.26 10.04
C GLY A 795 -8.02 15.32 9.91
N TRP A 796 -8.69 16.37 10.40
CA TRP A 796 -10.12 16.55 10.12
C TRP A 796 -10.39 17.02 8.69
N GLU A 797 -9.64 18.01 8.19
CA GLU A 797 -9.73 18.47 6.80
C GLU A 797 -9.49 17.31 5.81
N MET A 798 -8.49 16.46 6.09
CA MET A 798 -8.21 15.23 5.34
C MET A 798 -9.37 14.22 5.42
N PHE A 799 -9.97 14.01 6.60
CA PHE A 799 -11.11 13.10 6.76
C PHE A 799 -12.34 13.58 5.99
N GLU A 800 -12.67 14.87 6.07
CA GLU A 800 -13.81 15.45 5.34
C GLU A 800 -13.62 15.31 3.82
N ALA A 801 -12.42 15.56 3.30
CA ALA A 801 -12.09 15.35 1.90
C ALA A 801 -12.23 13.87 1.49
N VAL A 802 -11.53 12.96 2.19
CA VAL A 802 -11.53 11.53 1.88
C VAL A 802 -12.93 10.92 2.01
N SER A 803 -13.65 11.17 3.11
CA SER A 803 -14.99 10.63 3.34
C SER A 803 -16.06 11.22 2.41
N LYS A 804 -15.83 12.40 1.83
CA LYS A 804 -16.72 12.99 0.81
C LYS A 804 -16.56 12.34 -0.56
N TYR A 805 -15.33 12.13 -1.02
CA TYR A 805 -15.06 11.74 -2.41
C TYR A 805 -14.92 10.22 -2.63
N THR A 806 -14.72 9.44 -1.57
CA THR A 806 -14.58 7.97 -1.66
C THR A 806 -15.86 7.20 -1.34
N ARG A 807 -16.84 7.80 -0.67
CA ARG A 807 -18.04 7.10 -0.18
C ARG A 807 -18.93 6.60 -1.32
N THR A 808 -19.35 5.35 -1.23
CA THR A 808 -20.29 4.70 -2.16
C THR A 808 -21.59 4.31 -1.46
N GLU A 809 -22.53 3.68 -2.18
CA GLU A 809 -23.76 3.14 -1.59
C GLU A 809 -23.49 1.97 -0.63
N LEU A 810 -22.54 1.08 -0.97
CA LEU A 810 -22.20 -0.09 -0.14
C LEU A 810 -21.15 0.22 0.93
N ALA A 811 -20.09 0.96 0.58
CA ALA A 811 -18.91 1.16 1.43
C ALA A 811 -18.14 2.44 1.03
N ASN A 812 -16.82 2.33 0.82
CA ASN A 812 -15.94 3.36 0.25
C ASN A 812 -15.10 2.76 -0.88
N SER A 813 -14.69 3.56 -1.85
CA SER A 813 -13.88 3.14 -3.00
C SER A 813 -12.66 4.05 -3.19
N ALA A 814 -11.55 3.45 -3.59
CA ALA A 814 -10.46 4.15 -4.26
C ALA A 814 -10.97 4.94 -5.49
N ILE A 815 -10.23 5.97 -5.90
CA ILE A 815 -10.67 6.94 -6.93
C ILE A 815 -9.59 7.20 -8.01
N GLU A 816 -10.02 7.46 -9.25
CA GLU A 816 -9.14 7.58 -10.44
C GLU A 816 -8.28 8.86 -10.50
N ASP A 817 -8.79 10.02 -10.06
CA ASP A 817 -8.10 11.32 -10.23
C ASP A 817 -8.48 12.35 -9.15
N VAL A 818 -7.56 12.62 -8.22
CA VAL A 818 -7.74 13.62 -7.15
C VAL A 818 -7.81 15.09 -7.64
N THR A 819 -7.50 15.35 -8.91
CA THR A 819 -7.43 16.72 -9.48
C THR A 819 -8.71 17.20 -10.15
N VAL A 820 -9.73 16.34 -10.32
CA VAL A 820 -11.04 16.74 -10.85
C VAL A 820 -12.02 17.11 -9.73
N GLN A 821 -13.09 17.84 -10.07
CA GLN A 821 -14.10 18.27 -9.09
C GLN A 821 -15.01 17.13 -8.61
N THR A 822 -15.19 16.11 -9.46
CA THR A 822 -15.98 14.91 -9.19
C THR A 822 -15.15 13.71 -9.67
N PRO A 823 -14.32 13.09 -8.81
CA PRO A 823 -13.55 11.91 -9.17
C PRO A 823 -14.47 10.71 -9.42
N LYS A 824 -13.99 9.74 -10.22
CA LYS A 824 -14.67 8.46 -10.39
C LYS A 824 -14.13 7.43 -9.38
N PRO A 825 -15.00 6.65 -8.73
CA PRO A 825 -14.60 5.48 -7.95
C PRO A 825 -14.20 4.30 -8.85
N THR A 826 -13.21 3.52 -8.42
CA THR A 826 -12.63 2.39 -9.19
C THR A 826 -13.27 1.03 -8.92
N ASP A 827 -14.27 0.93 -8.02
CA ASP A 827 -14.84 -0.33 -7.53
C ASP A 827 -13.84 -1.18 -6.71
N GLU A 828 -12.98 -0.53 -5.92
CA GLU A 828 -12.03 -1.21 -5.03
C GLU A 828 -12.03 -0.63 -3.61
N MET A 829 -12.21 -1.47 -2.59
CA MET A 829 -11.96 -1.12 -1.19
C MET A 829 -10.86 -2.02 -0.64
N GLN A 830 -9.68 -1.44 -0.39
CA GLN A 830 -8.52 -2.17 0.12
C GLN A 830 -8.67 -2.43 1.64
N SER A 831 -8.13 -3.53 2.18
CA SER A 831 -8.33 -3.89 3.59
C SER A 831 -7.79 -2.83 4.58
N PHE A 832 -6.68 -2.16 4.24
CA PHE A 832 -6.11 -1.03 5.00
C PHE A 832 -7.06 0.17 5.18
N TRP A 833 -8.16 0.28 4.43
CA TRP A 833 -9.19 1.28 4.73
C TRP A 833 -9.79 1.10 6.14
N LEU A 834 -10.00 -0.15 6.56
CA LEU A 834 -10.50 -0.52 7.88
C LEU A 834 -9.36 -0.75 8.90
N ALA A 835 -8.25 -1.33 8.45
CA ALA A 835 -7.09 -1.59 9.30
C ALA A 835 -6.39 -0.29 9.72
N GLU A 836 -6.20 0.65 8.80
CA GLU A 836 -5.27 1.76 8.99
C GLU A 836 -5.95 3.11 8.89
N THR A 837 -6.51 3.46 7.73
CA THR A 837 -6.90 4.84 7.43
C THR A 837 -7.98 5.34 8.39
N LEU A 838 -9.04 4.56 8.60
CA LEU A 838 -10.06 4.87 9.60
C LEU A 838 -9.58 4.66 11.06
N LYS A 839 -8.59 3.78 11.30
CA LYS A 839 -7.99 3.59 12.63
C LYS A 839 -7.18 4.82 13.04
N TYR A 840 -6.32 5.35 12.18
CA TYR A 840 -5.53 6.56 12.44
C TYR A 840 -6.42 7.81 12.57
N PHE A 841 -7.42 8.00 11.70
CA PHE A 841 -8.42 9.05 11.90
C PHE A 841 -9.12 8.91 13.27
N TYR A 842 -9.51 7.71 13.69
CA TYR A 842 -10.13 7.50 14.99
C TYR A 842 -9.17 7.75 16.17
N LEU A 843 -7.92 7.28 16.09
CA LEU A 843 -6.90 7.44 17.13
C LEU A 843 -6.37 8.87 17.29
N LEU A 844 -6.53 9.72 16.27
CA LEU A 844 -6.26 11.16 16.31
C LEU A 844 -7.26 11.92 17.20
N PHE A 845 -8.53 11.48 17.23
CA PHE A 845 -9.60 12.09 18.04
C PHE A 845 -9.97 11.26 19.28
N SER A 846 -9.40 10.08 19.46
CA SER A 846 -9.59 9.27 20.67
C SER A 846 -8.96 9.95 21.89
N ASP A 847 -9.18 9.39 23.08
CA ASP A 847 -8.44 9.82 24.27
C ASP A 847 -6.95 9.40 24.14
N PRO A 848 -5.95 10.25 24.45
CA PRO A 848 -4.53 9.89 24.30
C PRO A 848 -4.03 8.71 25.15
N SER A 849 -4.84 8.19 26.08
CA SER A 849 -4.60 6.90 26.74
C SER A 849 -4.90 5.69 25.83
N VAL A 850 -5.76 5.82 24.82
CA VAL A 850 -6.10 4.76 23.87
C VAL A 850 -4.96 4.59 22.87
N VAL A 851 -4.36 3.39 22.86
CA VAL A 851 -3.14 3.05 22.10
C VAL A 851 -2.07 4.13 22.31
N SER A 852 -1.64 4.28 23.56
CA SER A 852 -0.52 5.15 23.90
C SER A 852 0.76 4.67 23.22
N LEU A 853 1.48 5.55 22.54
CA LEU A 853 2.80 5.23 21.97
C LEU A 853 3.85 4.87 23.05
N ASP A 854 3.58 5.20 24.31
CA ASP A 854 4.40 4.81 25.46
C ASP A 854 4.16 3.33 25.88
N GLU A 855 3.04 2.73 25.47
CA GLU A 855 2.62 1.36 25.83
C GLU A 855 2.53 0.39 24.63
N TYR A 856 2.36 0.91 23.42
CA TYR A 856 2.16 0.13 22.20
C TYR A 856 3.15 0.50 21.08
N VAL A 857 3.43 -0.47 20.21
CA VAL A 857 4.04 -0.30 18.88
C VAL A 857 2.98 -0.71 17.86
N LEU A 858 2.69 0.14 16.88
CA LEU A 858 1.85 -0.26 15.74
C LEU A 858 2.76 -0.84 14.65
N ASN A 859 2.40 -1.97 14.03
CA ASN A 859 3.10 -2.52 12.87
C ASN A 859 2.87 -1.64 11.61
N THR A 860 3.30 -2.09 10.41
CA THR A 860 3.14 -1.33 9.15
C THR A 860 1.71 -1.37 8.58
N GLU A 861 0.83 -2.21 9.16
CA GLU A 861 -0.61 -2.31 8.85
C GLU A 861 -1.45 -1.77 10.06
N ALA A 862 -0.87 -0.82 10.81
CA ALA A 862 -1.44 -0.17 11.99
C ALA A 862 -1.90 -1.09 13.15
N HIS A 863 -1.43 -2.34 13.25
CA HIS A 863 -1.81 -3.26 14.32
C HIS A 863 -1.00 -3.03 15.62
N PRO A 864 -1.64 -2.70 16.75
CA PRO A 864 -0.97 -2.26 17.97
C PRO A 864 -0.57 -3.44 18.88
N PHE A 865 0.71 -3.78 18.87
CA PHE A 865 1.31 -4.75 19.80
C PHE A 865 1.73 -4.07 21.09
N LYS A 866 1.51 -4.75 22.22
CA LYS A 866 1.82 -4.21 23.55
C LYS A 866 3.31 -4.36 23.85
N ARG A 867 3.98 -3.24 24.11
CA ARG A 867 5.40 -3.19 24.50
C ARG A 867 5.66 -3.99 25.79
N PRO A 868 6.86 -4.56 25.98
CA PRO A 868 7.27 -5.10 27.26
C PRO A 868 7.34 -3.96 28.31
N GLN A 869 7.19 -4.35 29.58
CA GLN A 869 7.29 -3.46 30.75
C GLN A 869 8.60 -3.71 31.52
#